data_AF-A0A1R4HX92-F1
#
_entry.id   AF-A0A1R4HX92-F1
#
_cell.length_a   1.000
_cell.length_b   1.000
_cell.length_c   1.000
_cell.angle_alpha   90.00
_cell.angle_beta   90.00
_cell.angle_gamma   90.00
#
_symmetry.space_group_name_H-M   'P 1'
#
loop_
_entity.id
_entity.type
_entity.pdbx_description
1 polymer ?
#
loop_
_entity_poly.entity_id
_entity_poly.type
_entity_poly.pdbx_seq_one_letter_code
_entity_poly.pdbx_strand_id
1 'polypeptide(L)'
;MATQENLDLAQTLYVAYYGRPADKAGLEFWADEIEASGAAAVVSVFGNSDEYVARFGDLGSVELINSIYQQAFNRDADEGGLVFYAEKLESGELDLATIALTIVENASNDDAQDATVLGNKVAAADAFTAAAGSDYAGNDAADYAAEFLANVGETAVTEQQIADAVAGIPQGGEEPTEPEVPATPGETFVLTEGRDNVTGTANDDTFVGDVGQNQNGAISNALSTGDRLDGAGGRNTIEASLINDNEVDDGTTQAPRPITQNIQEVYIEALQSNSTDGGNATLDVTRMENVEQYWSDFSRSDMTFSGVNLNGSNLNITKDVTFGMRDVDFDSGLRAMFESQSLVRAPATQLNSQLLVRIADVSTETPTTPLANVDLNLSFDLGGETVTLDGIRSTDGTYAGLVEALRAELAEAGQGDVEVALSTPYEQVTVAGNTVNLPFTAQEILITDAAGNEFSNVNFTQSAIEPVADGFLVAGNAQPVDPAVSSNLIETNLVLDNAGRGSEAGDVTIGGMSNSGTVIEKLNLEVDRSSKVDNVFSAYGMGHGVVSNTETKVAFEQIEVTSGAAQGDLSIANVGNVHNFDATAFEGANLAVNGLAGLNNAGSDNFGDDWEPNADARAHVYNTANEAGSNDTINVTYSLDKAAEFNGFSLGINTGAGDDTIHTISENTSGNNLLNQQDLQPNVTINAGSDNNTVWTEGAGGVSITTGTGNDVIYTDNSGLSQMNSDLGATWLVNTANTEFTDLRGTIAGLSSGQTTPAGNDIPAVLFGAQLTVTLAGAQTGGEVTSGAAAAFGNGFEGVINMNDILGDRIFGDQNDVNAAIMQVVNNHNVLSKLLVAENGPDNSLVIRSLVDGTFAAEDLQITMLPAGVSGMSSSDKGRLETAIRQEANDSSFDGTDANLQAVLTGSRTAVDTIEGIGTGGGVLATDNGADLTGLASTNNNTGNIVNAGAGRDVIVLSTDANSNETVVFENDFGRNTIVNFDADGTSAGADVLDFTAYLTNEQFQGGSTSAESRDAFATVGSNGGGTVTANNVITLNDFVAGTGNNSGQTWGNLTAENLLTAIQNGGNSADYGSLQSTTLDVSADITGLVGNSINAIVMIENNNNAGEYKVFELTGSGVNDANTANEFTGAELVGIVDFGNTVDASAVDLA
;
A
#
# COMPACT_ATOMS: atom_id res chain seq x y z
N MET A 1 24.86 -3.56 38.63
CA MET A 1 26.08 -4.32 38.29
C MET A 1 25.87 -5.73 38.75
N ALA A 2 25.16 -6.44 37.90
CA ALA A 2 24.93 -7.85 37.88
C ALA A 2 26.23 -8.63 38.05
N THR A 3 26.08 -9.86 38.55
CA THR A 3 27.18 -10.81 38.58
C THR A 3 27.59 -11.24 37.17
N GLN A 4 28.84 -11.70 37.00
CA GLN A 4 29.31 -12.25 35.70
C GLN A 4 28.43 -13.41 35.23
N GLU A 5 27.95 -14.24 36.17
CA GLU A 5 27.01 -15.34 35.88
C GLU A 5 25.72 -14.86 35.19
N ASN A 6 25.22 -13.68 35.55
CA ASN A 6 24.02 -13.10 34.94
C ASN A 6 24.30 -12.39 33.61
N LEU A 7 25.52 -11.85 33.41
CA LEU A 7 25.97 -11.35 32.10
C LEU A 7 26.09 -12.52 31.10
N ASP A 8 26.74 -13.61 31.51
CA ASP A 8 26.91 -14.80 30.67
C ASP A 8 25.55 -15.41 30.29
N LEU A 9 24.60 -15.44 31.24
CA LEU A 9 23.23 -15.92 30.98
C LEU A 9 22.46 -15.00 30.03
N ALA A 10 22.56 -13.68 30.20
CA ALA A 10 21.94 -12.72 29.29
C ALA A 10 22.49 -12.87 27.87
N GLN A 11 23.82 -12.97 27.70
CA GLN A 11 24.43 -13.20 26.38
C GLN A 11 23.93 -14.51 25.75
N THR A 12 23.84 -15.58 26.55
CA THR A 12 23.34 -16.87 26.09
C THR A 12 21.90 -16.78 25.56
N LEU A 13 21.05 -15.97 26.19
CA LEU A 13 19.70 -15.71 25.71
C LEU A 13 19.71 -14.94 24.38
N TYR A 14 20.54 -13.91 24.21
CA TYR A 14 20.68 -13.21 22.93
C TYR A 14 21.08 -14.15 21.79
N VAL A 15 22.05 -15.03 22.03
CA VAL A 15 22.52 -16.02 21.05
C VAL A 15 21.42 -17.00 20.66
N ALA A 16 20.68 -17.52 21.63
CA ALA A 16 19.70 -18.58 21.39
C ALA A 16 18.34 -18.09 20.91
N TYR A 17 18.00 -16.83 21.19
CA TYR A 17 16.66 -16.28 20.97
C TYR A 17 16.62 -15.24 19.86
N TYR A 18 17.69 -14.47 19.69
CA TYR A 18 17.82 -13.45 18.65
C TYR A 18 18.87 -13.81 17.59
N GLY A 19 19.59 -14.93 17.77
CA GLY A 19 20.62 -15.36 16.83
C GLY A 19 21.82 -14.42 16.72
N ARG A 20 21.97 -13.45 17.63
CA ARG A 20 22.96 -12.38 17.54
C ARG A 20 23.67 -12.12 18.87
N PRO A 21 24.84 -11.46 18.88
CA PRO A 21 25.41 -10.93 20.11
C PRO A 21 24.56 -9.80 20.71
N ALA A 22 24.60 -9.63 22.03
CA ALA A 22 23.96 -8.49 22.67
C ALA A 22 24.70 -7.18 22.33
N ASP A 23 24.00 -6.05 22.27
CA ASP A 23 24.68 -4.76 22.42
C ASP A 23 25.08 -4.55 23.89
N LYS A 24 26.03 -3.65 24.14
CA LYS A 24 26.57 -3.47 25.49
C LYS A 24 25.52 -2.98 26.50
N ALA A 25 24.61 -2.10 26.09
CA ALA A 25 23.60 -1.55 26.99
C ALA A 25 22.51 -2.58 27.27
N GLY A 26 22.07 -3.32 26.25
CA GLY A 26 21.14 -4.45 26.35
C GLY A 26 21.68 -5.54 27.28
N LEU A 27 22.95 -5.95 27.09
CA LEU A 27 23.59 -6.96 27.93
C LEU A 27 23.59 -6.56 29.41
N GLU A 28 23.98 -5.32 29.71
CA GLU A 28 24.00 -4.81 31.09
C GLU A 28 22.59 -4.70 31.69
N PHE A 29 21.61 -4.24 30.90
CA PHE A 29 20.21 -4.13 31.32
C PHE A 29 19.62 -5.49 31.68
N TRP A 30 19.69 -6.47 30.77
CA TRP A 30 19.10 -7.78 30.97
C TRP A 30 19.79 -8.55 32.10
N ALA A 31 21.10 -8.41 32.26
CA ALA A 31 21.81 -9.01 33.38
C ALA A 31 21.38 -8.42 34.74
N ASP A 32 21.16 -7.10 34.82
CA ASP A 32 20.64 -6.45 36.04
C ASP A 32 19.19 -6.88 36.32
N GLU A 33 18.35 -7.11 35.30
CA GLU A 33 17.00 -7.65 35.46
C GLU A 33 16.99 -9.12 35.93
N ILE A 34 17.90 -9.96 35.41
CA ILE A 34 18.06 -11.35 35.87
C ILE A 34 18.46 -11.37 37.35
N GLU A 35 19.36 -10.48 37.77
CA GLU A 35 19.77 -10.35 39.17
C GLU A 35 18.61 -9.92 40.08
N ALA A 36 17.73 -9.04 39.59
CA ALA A 36 16.61 -8.50 40.35
C ALA A 36 15.42 -9.46 40.46
N SER A 37 15.09 -10.16 39.38
CA SER A 37 13.81 -10.89 39.21
C SER A 37 13.98 -12.40 39.01
N GLY A 38 15.21 -12.86 38.73
CA GLY A 38 15.54 -14.25 38.41
C GLY A 38 15.31 -14.61 36.93
N ALA A 39 16.14 -15.51 36.40
CA ALA A 39 16.16 -15.87 34.97
C ALA A 39 14.78 -16.23 34.40
N ALA A 40 14.02 -17.09 35.10
CA ALA A 40 12.71 -17.54 34.62
C ALA A 40 11.67 -16.40 34.48
N ALA A 41 11.79 -15.30 35.22
CA ALA A 41 10.89 -14.16 35.10
C ALA A 41 11.28 -13.23 33.95
N VAL A 42 12.58 -13.14 33.64
CA VAL A 42 13.10 -12.31 32.54
C VAL A 42 12.83 -12.94 31.19
N VAL A 43 12.92 -14.26 31.10
CA VAL A 43 12.70 -15.06 29.88
C VAL A 43 11.35 -14.73 29.22
N SER A 44 10.26 -14.65 29.99
CA SER A 44 8.93 -14.27 29.44
C SER A 44 8.87 -12.82 28.93
N VAL A 45 9.61 -11.89 29.54
CA VAL A 45 9.67 -10.48 29.08
C VAL A 45 10.59 -10.33 27.86
N PHE A 46 11.67 -11.10 27.82
CA PHE A 46 12.60 -11.19 26.70
C PHE A 46 11.86 -11.62 25.43
N GLY A 47 11.08 -12.70 25.50
CA GLY A 47 10.28 -13.18 24.37
C GLY A 47 9.00 -12.39 24.05
N ASN A 48 8.78 -11.24 24.68
CA ASN A 48 7.69 -10.30 24.38
C ASN A 48 8.19 -8.89 24.07
N SER A 49 9.50 -8.69 23.87
CA SER A 49 10.02 -7.37 23.49
C SER A 49 9.68 -7.00 22.05
N ASP A 50 9.60 -5.71 21.75
CA ASP A 50 9.32 -5.20 20.41
C ASP A 50 10.30 -5.76 19.35
N GLU A 51 11.57 -5.94 19.71
CA GLU A 51 12.59 -6.58 18.85
C GLU A 51 12.25 -8.03 18.50
N TYR A 52 11.69 -8.78 19.46
CA TYR A 52 11.28 -10.17 19.24
C TYR A 52 10.08 -10.24 18.28
N VAL A 53 9.07 -9.38 18.48
CA VAL A 53 7.88 -9.33 17.64
C VAL A 53 8.25 -8.94 16.21
N ALA A 54 9.13 -7.95 16.03
CA ALA A 54 9.59 -7.52 14.71
C ALA A 54 10.34 -8.63 13.94
N ARG A 55 11.11 -9.47 14.63
CA ARG A 55 11.95 -10.49 13.96
C ARG A 55 11.27 -11.86 13.81
N PHE A 56 10.34 -12.19 14.70
CA PHE A 56 9.81 -13.55 14.82
C PHE A 56 8.30 -13.62 15.07
N GLY A 57 7.58 -12.49 15.05
CA GLY A 57 6.15 -12.41 15.36
C GLY A 57 5.23 -13.16 14.38
N ASP A 58 5.64 -13.27 13.12
CA ASP A 58 4.84 -13.88 12.03
C ASP A 58 5.11 -15.38 11.83
N LEU A 59 6.06 -15.97 12.56
CA LEU A 59 6.46 -17.36 12.39
C LEU A 59 5.52 -18.34 13.12
N GLY A 60 5.20 -19.46 12.47
CA GLY A 60 4.46 -20.56 13.07
C GLY A 60 5.25 -21.27 14.18
N SER A 61 4.57 -22.00 15.06
CA SER A 61 5.21 -22.67 16.21
C SER A 61 6.33 -23.63 15.82
N VAL A 62 6.21 -24.34 14.69
CA VAL A 62 7.25 -25.23 14.18
C VAL A 62 8.48 -24.45 13.71
N GLU A 63 8.27 -23.33 13.02
CA GLU A 63 9.34 -22.47 12.50
C GLU A 63 10.09 -21.79 13.64
N LEU A 64 9.37 -21.30 14.65
CA LEU A 64 9.95 -20.71 15.87
C LEU A 64 10.87 -21.68 16.61
N ILE A 65 10.42 -22.93 16.81
CA ILE A 65 11.25 -23.96 17.44
C ILE A 65 12.48 -24.25 16.58
N ASN A 66 12.31 -24.42 15.27
CA ASN A 66 13.43 -24.73 14.41
C ASN A 66 14.46 -23.59 14.34
N SER A 67 14.00 -22.33 14.37
CA SER A 67 14.86 -21.14 14.45
C SER A 67 15.73 -21.13 15.71
N ILE A 68 15.22 -21.54 16.87
CA ILE A 68 16.04 -21.66 18.09
C ILE A 68 17.18 -22.66 17.89
N TYR A 69 16.93 -23.81 17.27
CA TYR A 69 17.98 -24.81 17.01
C TYR A 69 19.00 -24.30 15.99
N GLN A 70 18.56 -23.60 14.96
CA GLN A 70 19.45 -22.97 13.98
C GLN A 70 20.34 -21.90 14.62
N GLN A 71 19.75 -21.00 15.41
CA GLN A 71 20.46 -19.92 16.10
C GLN A 71 21.44 -20.46 17.14
N ALA A 72 21.05 -21.44 17.95
CA ALA A 72 21.91 -21.98 19.01
C ALA A 72 22.97 -22.97 18.50
N PHE A 73 22.65 -23.78 17.48
CA PHE A 73 23.43 -24.98 17.12
C PHE A 73 23.76 -25.15 15.62
N ASN A 74 23.28 -24.29 14.71
CA ASN A 74 23.43 -24.40 13.25
C ASN A 74 22.90 -25.72 12.66
N ARG A 75 21.79 -26.22 13.21
CA ARG A 75 21.09 -27.40 12.69
C ARG A 75 19.61 -27.31 12.98
N ASP A 76 18.82 -28.07 12.25
CA ASP A 76 17.40 -28.23 12.55
C ASP A 76 17.19 -29.05 13.83
N ALA A 77 16.03 -28.86 14.43
CA ALA A 77 15.53 -29.71 15.50
C ALA A 77 15.33 -31.15 14.97
N ASP A 78 15.61 -32.16 15.80
CA ASP A 78 15.19 -33.52 15.45
C ASP A 78 13.66 -33.63 15.46
N GLU A 79 13.10 -34.49 14.61
CA GLU A 79 11.65 -34.64 14.43
C GLU A 79 10.90 -34.85 15.77
N GLY A 80 11.51 -35.57 16.72
CA GLY A 80 10.92 -35.83 18.03
C GLY A 80 10.91 -34.60 18.94
N GLY A 81 12.01 -33.86 18.99
CA GLY A 81 12.14 -32.60 19.72
C GLY A 81 11.26 -31.49 19.14
N LEU A 82 11.22 -31.36 17.81
CA LEU A 82 10.43 -30.36 17.10
C LEU A 82 8.93 -30.51 17.40
N VAL A 83 8.40 -31.72 17.24
CA VAL A 83 6.99 -32.03 17.54
C VAL A 83 6.68 -31.79 19.02
N PHE A 84 7.57 -32.25 19.93
CA PHE A 84 7.34 -32.09 21.36
C PHE A 84 7.25 -30.61 21.78
N TYR A 85 8.18 -29.77 21.34
CA TYR A 85 8.19 -28.36 21.72
C TYR A 85 7.13 -27.53 20.99
N ALA A 86 6.84 -27.82 19.73
CA ALA A 86 5.75 -27.17 18.98
C ALA A 86 4.38 -27.44 19.63
N GLU A 87 4.09 -28.70 20.03
CA GLU A 87 2.84 -29.03 20.75
C GLU A 87 2.73 -28.27 22.09
N LYS A 88 3.85 -28.06 22.80
CA LYS A 88 3.88 -27.33 24.08
C LYS A 88 3.68 -25.84 23.90
N LEU A 89 4.17 -25.29 22.80
CA LEU A 89 3.99 -23.89 22.42
C LEU A 89 2.54 -23.61 21.96
N GLU A 90 2.01 -24.43 21.03
CA GLU A 90 0.63 -24.30 20.53
C GLU A 90 -0.43 -24.47 21.62
N SER A 91 -0.17 -25.36 22.58
CA SER A 91 -1.07 -25.56 23.73
C SER A 91 -0.96 -24.47 24.80
N GLY A 92 0.03 -23.57 24.69
CA GLY A 92 0.35 -22.56 25.71
C GLY A 92 0.84 -23.14 27.03
N GLU A 93 1.25 -24.42 27.06
CA GLU A 93 1.78 -25.07 28.27
C GLU A 93 3.18 -24.57 28.63
N LEU A 94 3.96 -24.20 27.61
CA LEU A 94 5.24 -23.50 27.74
C LEU A 94 5.25 -22.31 26.78
N ASP A 95 5.79 -21.18 27.22
CA ASP A 95 6.13 -20.09 26.32
C ASP A 95 7.45 -20.40 25.58
N LEU A 96 7.63 -19.78 24.41
CA LEU A 96 8.80 -20.03 23.56
C LEU A 96 10.11 -19.76 24.30
N ALA A 97 10.09 -18.79 25.20
CA ALA A 97 11.27 -18.36 25.95
C ALA A 97 11.71 -19.42 26.95
N THR A 98 10.76 -20.05 27.65
CA THR A 98 11.02 -21.20 28.51
C THR A 98 11.52 -22.39 27.70
N ILE A 99 11.01 -22.58 26.49
CA ILE A 99 11.46 -23.64 25.57
C ILE A 99 12.91 -23.42 25.16
N ALA A 100 13.28 -22.21 24.71
CA ALA A 100 14.66 -21.91 24.30
C ALA A 100 15.66 -22.09 25.44
N LEU A 101 15.36 -21.59 26.64
CA LEU A 101 16.22 -21.82 27.81
C LEU A 101 16.39 -23.31 28.09
N THR A 102 15.31 -24.08 28.03
CA THR A 102 15.35 -25.54 28.24
C THR A 102 16.20 -26.24 27.19
N ILE A 103 16.12 -25.83 25.92
CA ILE A 103 16.90 -26.40 24.81
C ILE A 103 18.41 -26.16 25.04
N VAL A 104 18.78 -24.92 25.33
CA VAL A 104 20.17 -24.50 25.57
C VAL A 104 20.77 -25.13 26.83
N GLU A 105 19.99 -25.22 27.92
CA GLU A 105 20.42 -25.89 29.16
C GLU A 105 20.61 -27.40 28.97
N ASN A 106 19.77 -28.06 28.16
CA ASN A 106 19.88 -29.50 27.90
C ASN A 106 21.05 -29.84 26.96
N ALA A 107 21.34 -28.97 25.98
CA ALA A 107 22.52 -29.11 25.12
C ALA A 107 23.81 -29.23 25.96
N SER A 108 23.92 -28.44 27.04
CA SER A 108 25.06 -28.46 27.96
C SER A 108 25.23 -29.76 28.76
N ASN A 109 24.21 -30.63 28.79
CA ASN A 109 24.18 -31.84 29.63
C ASN A 109 24.27 -33.16 28.85
N ASP A 110 23.70 -33.24 27.65
CA ASP A 110 23.51 -34.50 26.93
C ASP A 110 24.14 -34.56 25.52
N ASP A 111 24.46 -33.42 24.89
CA ASP A 111 25.07 -33.36 23.55
C ASP A 111 26.38 -32.56 23.53
N ALA A 112 27.50 -33.27 23.36
CA ALA A 112 28.83 -32.66 23.37
C ALA A 112 29.10 -31.76 22.15
N GLN A 113 28.41 -31.98 21.03
CA GLN A 113 28.56 -31.17 19.81
C GLN A 113 27.79 -29.86 19.95
N ASP A 114 26.51 -29.92 20.33
CA ASP A 114 25.70 -28.72 20.57
C ASP A 114 26.29 -27.84 21.67
N ALA A 115 26.79 -28.45 22.76
CA ALA A 115 27.49 -27.72 23.81
C ALA A 115 28.76 -27.01 23.30
N THR A 116 29.45 -27.59 22.30
CA THR A 116 30.64 -26.98 21.69
C THR A 116 30.25 -25.81 20.78
N VAL A 117 29.25 -25.97 19.93
CA VAL A 117 28.76 -24.91 19.03
C VAL A 117 28.23 -23.73 19.84
N LEU A 118 27.33 -23.99 20.78
CA LEU A 118 26.77 -22.97 21.67
C LEU A 118 27.87 -22.26 22.46
N GLY A 119 28.84 -23.00 23.00
CA GLY A 119 29.97 -22.42 23.74
C GLY A 119 30.84 -21.52 22.86
N ASN A 120 31.08 -21.89 21.60
CA ASN A 120 31.82 -21.05 20.65
C ASN A 120 31.02 -19.81 20.25
N LYS A 121 29.72 -19.94 20.03
CA LYS A 121 28.82 -18.82 19.71
C LYS A 121 28.78 -17.81 20.84
N VAL A 122 28.54 -18.25 22.08
CA VAL A 122 28.51 -17.35 23.24
C VAL A 122 29.87 -16.66 23.43
N ALA A 123 30.99 -17.39 23.31
CA ALA A 123 32.32 -16.77 23.42
C ALA A 123 32.62 -15.77 22.29
N ALA A 124 32.19 -16.06 21.06
CA ALA A 124 32.31 -15.13 19.93
C ALA A 124 31.43 -13.90 20.15
N ALA A 125 30.22 -14.10 20.64
CA ALA A 125 29.27 -13.05 20.94
C ALA A 125 29.79 -12.12 22.05
N ASP A 126 30.31 -12.65 23.16
CA ASP A 126 30.95 -11.87 24.22
C ASP A 126 32.12 -11.03 23.69
N ALA A 127 32.99 -11.64 22.87
CA ALA A 127 34.13 -10.96 22.29
C ALA A 127 33.71 -9.86 21.31
N PHE A 128 32.67 -10.12 20.50
CA PHE A 128 32.09 -9.16 19.57
C PHE A 128 31.46 -7.98 20.31
N THR A 129 30.57 -8.22 21.28
CA THR A 129 29.95 -7.18 22.11
C THR A 129 31.00 -6.31 22.81
N ALA A 130 32.07 -6.92 23.33
CA ALA A 130 33.15 -6.18 23.98
C ALA A 130 33.98 -5.34 23.01
N ALA A 131 34.21 -5.83 21.79
CA ALA A 131 35.02 -5.17 20.78
C ALA A 131 34.25 -4.09 20.01
N ALA A 132 32.96 -4.31 19.72
CA ALA A 132 32.11 -3.37 18.98
C ALA A 132 31.75 -2.13 19.80
N GLY A 133 31.54 -2.25 21.11
CA GLY A 133 31.32 -1.08 21.97
C GLY A 133 30.13 -0.23 21.53
N SER A 134 30.38 1.02 21.15
CA SER A 134 29.36 1.95 20.63
C SER A 134 28.98 1.70 19.17
N ASP A 135 29.81 0.97 18.44
CA ASP A 135 29.63 0.74 17.00
C ASP A 135 28.53 -0.31 16.75
N TYR A 136 28.14 -1.05 17.80
CA TYR A 136 26.95 -1.89 17.82
C TYR A 136 25.70 -1.06 18.13
N ALA A 137 25.20 -0.33 17.15
CA ALA A 137 23.99 0.51 17.28
C ALA A 137 23.00 0.29 16.12
N GLY A 138 21.71 0.17 16.44
CA GLY A 138 20.64 0.01 15.45
C GLY A 138 20.42 -1.43 14.97
N ASN A 139 19.41 -1.60 14.11
CA ASN A 139 18.99 -2.91 13.60
C ASN A 139 19.99 -3.49 12.58
N ASP A 140 20.60 -2.66 11.71
CA ASP A 140 21.59 -3.12 10.73
C ASP A 140 22.82 -3.75 11.38
N ALA A 141 23.33 -3.14 12.46
CA ALA A 141 24.42 -3.71 13.24
C ALA A 141 24.01 -5.01 13.93
N ALA A 142 22.74 -5.11 14.35
CA ALA A 142 22.17 -6.31 14.92
C ALA A 142 22.04 -7.45 13.90
N ASP A 143 21.64 -7.16 12.67
CA ASP A 143 21.50 -8.12 11.58
C ASP A 143 22.85 -8.60 11.07
N TYR A 144 23.79 -7.70 10.88
CA TYR A 144 25.16 -8.07 10.51
C TYR A 144 25.82 -8.95 11.57
N ALA A 145 25.65 -8.61 12.85
CA ALA A 145 26.21 -9.40 13.93
C ALA A 145 25.49 -10.77 14.07
N ALA A 146 24.21 -10.86 13.68
CA ALA A 146 23.49 -12.13 13.57
C ALA A 146 24.10 -13.01 12.46
N GLU A 147 24.39 -12.45 11.29
CA GLU A 147 25.04 -13.16 10.17
C GLU A 147 26.44 -13.66 10.55
N PHE A 148 27.23 -12.82 11.24
CA PHE A 148 28.51 -13.23 11.80
C PHE A 148 28.35 -14.45 12.72
N LEU A 149 27.37 -14.42 13.63
CA LEU A 149 27.17 -15.47 14.61
C LEU A 149 26.58 -16.76 14.01
N ALA A 150 25.78 -16.66 12.94
CA ALA A 150 25.29 -17.80 12.17
C ALA A 150 26.45 -18.62 11.57
N ASN A 151 27.55 -17.96 11.20
CA ASN A 151 28.74 -18.62 10.65
C ASN A 151 29.64 -19.30 11.71
N VAL A 152 29.33 -19.16 13.00
CA VAL A 152 30.11 -19.76 14.09
C VAL A 152 29.63 -21.17 14.41
N GLY A 153 30.42 -22.17 14.01
CA GLY A 153 30.16 -23.59 14.28
C GLY A 153 31.08 -24.22 15.34
N GLU A 154 31.54 -25.44 15.09
CA GLU A 154 32.40 -26.20 16.03
C GLU A 154 33.82 -25.64 16.21
N THR A 155 34.26 -24.75 15.32
CA THR A 155 35.58 -24.11 15.42
C THR A 155 35.46 -22.75 16.08
N ALA A 156 36.18 -22.54 17.18
CA ALA A 156 36.22 -21.26 17.87
C ALA A 156 36.78 -20.14 16.98
N VAL A 157 36.15 -18.98 17.03
CA VAL A 157 36.57 -17.77 16.31
C VAL A 157 37.83 -17.18 16.94
N THR A 158 38.77 -16.71 16.12
CA THR A 158 40.00 -16.06 16.60
C THR A 158 39.79 -14.58 16.89
N GLU A 159 40.64 -13.97 17.73
CA GLU A 159 40.61 -12.52 18.02
C GLU A 159 40.67 -11.66 16.74
N GLN A 160 41.41 -12.10 15.71
CA GLN A 160 41.46 -11.37 14.43
C GLN A 160 40.15 -11.45 13.67
N GLN A 161 39.48 -12.60 13.64
CA GLN A 161 38.18 -12.75 12.99
C GLN A 161 37.09 -11.94 13.72
N ILE A 162 37.18 -11.81 15.05
CA ILE A 162 36.32 -10.90 15.81
C ILE A 162 36.59 -9.45 15.42
N ALA A 163 37.86 -9.04 15.33
CA ALA A 163 38.22 -7.67 14.92
C ALA A 163 37.78 -7.36 13.48
N ASP A 164 37.93 -8.32 12.56
CA ASP A 164 37.50 -8.19 11.16
C ASP A 164 35.97 -8.12 11.06
N ALA A 165 35.24 -8.93 11.84
CA ALA A 165 33.79 -8.89 11.90
C ALA A 165 33.29 -7.57 12.49
N VAL A 166 33.87 -7.09 13.59
CA VAL A 166 33.50 -5.79 14.17
C VAL A 166 33.79 -4.64 13.21
N ALA A 167 34.90 -4.69 12.47
CA ALA A 167 35.22 -3.69 11.45
C ALA A 167 34.25 -3.71 10.24
N GLY A 168 33.47 -4.78 10.08
CA GLY A 168 32.47 -4.94 9.03
C GLY A 168 31.05 -4.58 9.43
N ILE A 169 30.80 -4.19 10.70
CA ILE A 169 29.48 -3.72 11.12
C ILE A 169 29.05 -2.54 10.22
N PRO A 170 27.89 -2.64 9.53
CA PRO A 170 27.34 -1.55 8.74
C PRO A 170 27.21 -0.32 9.64
N GLN A 171 28.03 0.69 9.38
CA GLN A 171 27.84 1.99 9.98
C GLN A 171 26.69 2.59 9.19
N GLY A 172 25.50 2.69 9.81
CA GLY A 172 24.37 3.43 9.26
C GLY A 172 24.91 4.72 8.65
N GLY A 173 24.49 5.00 7.41
CA GLY A 173 25.17 5.82 6.41
C GLY A 173 26.09 6.86 7.02
N GLU A 174 27.36 6.86 6.62
CA GLU A 174 28.36 7.79 7.13
C GLU A 174 27.74 9.19 7.27
N GLU A 175 27.33 9.56 8.50
CA GLU A 175 27.67 10.89 9.02
C GLU A 175 29.10 11.06 8.56
N PRO A 176 29.39 12.07 7.70
CA PRO A 176 30.74 12.25 7.19
C PRO A 176 31.60 12.15 8.41
N THR A 177 32.45 11.12 8.49
CA THR A 177 33.34 10.98 9.66
C THR A 177 33.90 12.37 9.82
N GLU A 178 33.67 13.06 10.96
CA GLU A 178 34.23 14.40 11.15
C GLU A 178 35.68 14.23 10.73
N PRO A 179 36.09 14.81 9.58
CA PRO A 179 37.17 14.26 8.77
C PRO A 179 38.31 14.12 9.72
N GLU A 180 38.81 12.88 9.93
CA GLU A 180 39.74 12.56 11.02
C GLU A 180 40.79 13.68 11.02
N VAL A 181 40.65 14.69 11.91
CA VAL A 181 41.13 16.05 11.57
C VAL A 181 42.53 15.87 11.09
N PRO A 182 42.79 16.02 9.76
CA PRO A 182 44.03 15.50 9.24
C PRO A 182 45.08 16.21 10.07
N ALA A 183 46.12 15.49 10.48
CA ALA A 183 47.08 16.03 11.46
C ALA A 183 47.60 17.43 11.04
N THR A 184 47.38 17.80 9.76
CA THR A 184 47.17 19.17 9.27
C THR A 184 45.84 19.29 8.47
N PRO A 185 44.88 20.19 8.81
CA PRO A 185 43.72 20.53 7.95
C PRO A 185 44.16 20.96 6.54
N GLY A 186 43.33 20.73 5.51
CA GLY A 186 43.55 21.33 4.19
C GLY A 186 43.40 22.84 4.20
N GLU A 187 43.78 23.48 3.09
CA GLU A 187 43.79 24.93 2.93
C GLU A 187 42.53 25.43 2.20
N THR A 188 42.08 26.63 2.57
CA THR A 188 41.03 27.35 1.83
C THR A 188 41.65 28.39 0.89
N PHE A 189 41.35 28.29 -0.40
CA PHE A 189 41.83 29.20 -1.44
C PHE A 189 40.67 30.06 -1.95
N VAL A 190 40.76 31.37 -1.72
CA VAL A 190 39.76 32.33 -2.25
C VAL A 190 40.18 32.80 -3.63
N LEU A 191 39.33 32.54 -4.63
CA LEU A 191 39.50 32.96 -6.02
C LEU A 191 39.25 34.47 -6.16
N THR A 192 39.69 35.02 -7.28
CA THR A 192 39.53 36.43 -7.61
C THR A 192 38.66 36.57 -8.86
N GLU A 193 38.18 37.77 -9.18
CA GLU A 193 37.49 38.03 -10.46
C GLU A 193 38.46 38.05 -11.67
N GLY A 194 39.70 37.60 -11.46
CA GLY A 194 40.75 37.48 -12.47
C GLY A 194 40.97 36.02 -12.87
N ARG A 195 42.11 35.75 -13.53
CA ARG A 195 42.51 34.38 -13.80
C ARG A 195 43.30 33.83 -12.62
N ASP A 196 42.81 32.73 -12.07
CA ASP A 196 43.48 32.02 -10.98
C ASP A 196 44.21 30.77 -11.47
N ASN A 197 45.34 30.46 -10.82
CA ASN A 197 46.12 29.25 -11.07
C ASN A 197 46.64 28.72 -9.74
N VAL A 198 45.82 27.90 -9.10
CA VAL A 198 45.98 27.46 -7.71
C VAL A 198 46.19 25.95 -7.67
N THR A 199 47.09 25.50 -6.81
CA THR A 199 47.32 24.09 -6.52
C THR A 199 47.19 23.91 -5.01
N GLY A 200 46.33 22.97 -4.61
CA GLY A 200 46.08 22.56 -3.24
C GLY A 200 47.24 21.81 -2.60
N THR A 201 46.97 21.32 -1.40
CA THR A 201 47.82 20.49 -0.58
C THR A 201 47.57 19.01 -0.85
N ALA A 202 47.97 18.13 0.07
CA ALA A 202 47.69 16.70 -0.04
C ALA A 202 46.46 16.27 0.81
N ASN A 203 45.80 17.25 1.45
CA ASN A 203 44.66 17.08 2.34
C ASN A 203 43.41 17.69 1.67
N ASP A 204 42.28 17.66 2.36
CA ASP A 204 40.99 18.13 1.86
C ASP A 204 40.93 19.67 1.76
N ASP A 205 41.16 20.22 0.58
CA ASP A 205 41.19 21.66 0.34
C ASP A 205 39.85 22.21 -0.18
N THR A 206 39.59 23.50 0.10
CA THR A 206 38.37 24.20 -0.36
C THR A 206 38.74 25.39 -1.25
N PHE A 207 38.11 25.51 -2.41
CA PHE A 207 38.27 26.64 -3.32
C PHE A 207 36.99 27.49 -3.32
N VAL A 208 37.10 28.73 -2.82
CA VAL A 208 35.95 29.64 -2.64
C VAL A 208 35.92 30.68 -3.75
N GLY A 209 34.83 30.72 -4.53
CA GLY A 209 34.68 31.54 -5.73
C GLY A 209 33.44 32.44 -5.73
N ASP A 210 33.27 33.29 -4.72
CA ASP A 210 32.09 34.13 -4.57
C ASP A 210 31.95 35.24 -5.63
N VAL A 211 30.70 35.54 -6.02
CA VAL A 211 30.37 36.70 -6.86
C VAL A 211 30.78 37.99 -6.15
N GLY A 212 31.67 38.74 -6.81
CA GLY A 212 32.29 39.95 -6.29
C GLY A 212 32.12 41.16 -7.19
N GLN A 213 32.62 42.31 -6.73
CA GLN A 213 32.78 43.49 -7.58
C GLN A 213 34.20 43.54 -8.14
N ASN A 214 34.33 43.46 -9.45
CA ASN A 214 35.63 43.59 -10.10
C ASN A 214 36.20 45.03 -9.98
N GLN A 215 37.44 45.22 -10.44
CA GLN A 215 38.15 46.51 -10.36
C GLN A 215 37.45 47.68 -11.09
N ASN A 216 36.51 47.37 -12.00
CA ASN A 216 35.71 48.35 -12.73
C ASN A 216 34.36 48.65 -12.04
N GLY A 217 34.08 47.99 -10.92
CA GLY A 217 32.84 48.13 -10.15
C GLY A 217 31.65 47.35 -10.71
N ALA A 218 31.87 46.45 -11.68
CA ALA A 218 30.83 45.55 -12.17
C ALA A 218 30.78 44.29 -11.29
N ILE A 219 29.57 43.74 -11.10
CA ILE A 219 29.37 42.44 -10.44
C ILE A 219 29.85 41.36 -11.40
N SER A 220 30.66 40.42 -10.94
CA SER A 220 31.22 39.35 -11.78
C SER A 220 31.54 38.10 -10.98
N ASN A 221 31.56 36.96 -11.66
CA ASN A 221 31.88 35.66 -11.07
C ASN A 221 33.40 35.57 -10.78
N ALA A 222 33.79 35.10 -9.59
CA ALA A 222 35.18 34.79 -9.28
C ALA A 222 35.59 33.42 -9.86
N LEU A 223 34.73 32.40 -9.74
CA LEU A 223 34.90 31.16 -10.51
C LEU A 223 34.57 31.44 -11.99
N SER A 224 35.60 31.50 -12.83
CA SER A 224 35.49 32.08 -14.17
C SER A 224 36.23 31.28 -15.25
N THR A 225 36.01 31.67 -16.51
CA THR A 225 36.73 31.08 -17.64
C THR A 225 38.21 31.43 -17.59
N GLY A 226 39.04 30.39 -17.55
CA GLY A 226 40.50 30.50 -17.60
C GLY A 226 41.19 30.11 -16.31
N ASP A 227 40.44 29.94 -15.23
CA ASP A 227 40.92 29.43 -13.95
C ASP A 227 41.47 28.01 -14.11
N ARG A 228 42.51 27.73 -13.33
CA ARG A 228 43.19 26.45 -13.25
C ARG A 228 43.32 26.06 -11.78
N LEU A 229 42.52 25.09 -11.36
CA LEU A 229 42.48 24.62 -9.98
C LEU A 229 42.93 23.16 -9.96
N ASP A 230 43.88 22.83 -9.11
CA ASP A 230 44.33 21.44 -8.90
C ASP A 230 44.27 21.14 -7.42
N GLY A 231 43.37 20.26 -6.98
CA GLY A 231 43.25 19.87 -5.57
C GLY A 231 44.44 19.04 -5.07
N ALA A 232 45.28 18.52 -5.96
CA ALA A 232 46.39 17.62 -5.64
C ALA A 232 45.95 16.33 -4.91
N GLY A 233 46.05 16.25 -3.57
CA GLY A 233 45.61 15.07 -2.78
C GLY A 233 44.29 15.32 -2.05
N GLY A 234 43.83 14.37 -1.21
CA GLY A 234 42.60 14.55 -0.42
C GLY A 234 41.30 14.61 -1.24
N ARG A 235 40.21 14.94 -0.55
CA ARG A 235 38.87 15.19 -1.10
C ARG A 235 38.63 16.69 -1.15
N ASN A 236 38.58 17.26 -2.34
CA ASN A 236 38.61 18.71 -2.54
C ASN A 236 37.27 19.24 -3.03
N THR A 237 36.96 20.44 -2.55
CA THR A 237 35.65 21.07 -2.72
C THR A 237 35.76 22.43 -3.40
N ILE A 238 34.87 22.73 -4.33
CA ILE A 238 34.60 24.09 -4.80
C ILE A 238 33.31 24.58 -4.15
N GLU A 239 33.35 25.77 -3.56
CA GLU A 239 32.19 26.52 -3.08
C GLU A 239 32.15 27.85 -3.81
N ALA A 240 31.11 28.13 -4.59
CA ALA A 240 31.04 29.38 -5.36
C ALA A 240 29.62 29.89 -5.46
N SER A 241 29.45 31.21 -5.49
CA SER A 241 28.21 31.79 -6.01
C SER A 241 28.38 32.12 -7.49
N LEU A 242 27.29 32.01 -8.26
CA LEU A 242 27.27 32.33 -9.69
C LEU A 242 26.07 33.22 -10.05
N ILE A 243 26.33 34.20 -10.91
CA ILE A 243 25.30 34.95 -11.65
C ILE A 243 25.40 34.64 -13.15
N ASN A 244 24.33 34.92 -13.88
CA ASN A 244 24.34 34.96 -15.35
C ASN A 244 25.09 36.21 -15.86
N ASP A 245 26.42 36.22 -15.70
CA ASP A 245 27.36 37.23 -16.24
C ASP A 245 28.02 36.72 -17.52
N ASN A 246 27.24 36.06 -18.38
CA ASN A 246 27.76 35.37 -19.55
C ASN A 246 28.08 36.32 -20.71
N GLU A 247 27.64 37.58 -20.66
CA GLU A 247 27.79 38.54 -21.77
C GLU A 247 29.23 39.06 -21.86
N VAL A 248 29.93 38.73 -22.96
CA VAL A 248 31.22 39.36 -23.30
C VAL A 248 30.99 40.62 -24.16
N ASP A 249 32.02 41.46 -24.31
CA ASP A 249 32.02 42.80 -24.96
C ASP A 249 31.40 42.89 -26.39
N ASP A 250 30.98 41.78 -27.00
CA ASP A 250 30.33 41.69 -28.32
C ASP A 250 28.89 41.14 -28.32
N GLY A 251 28.31 40.91 -27.14
CA GLY A 251 26.96 40.36 -26.97
C GLY A 251 26.88 38.83 -27.18
N THR A 252 28.02 38.13 -27.25
CA THR A 252 28.03 36.67 -27.16
C THR A 252 27.96 36.22 -25.70
N THR A 253 27.23 35.14 -25.44
CA THR A 253 27.10 34.56 -24.11
C THR A 253 28.09 33.38 -23.96
N GLN A 254 28.87 33.37 -22.89
CA GLN A 254 29.77 32.28 -22.53
C GLN A 254 29.70 31.99 -21.02
N ALA A 255 29.24 30.79 -20.68
CA ALA A 255 29.26 30.28 -19.31
C ALA A 255 30.71 30.20 -18.77
N PRO A 256 30.94 30.44 -17.47
CA PRO A 256 32.19 30.12 -16.79
C PRO A 256 32.64 28.70 -17.11
N ARG A 257 33.90 28.56 -17.54
CA ARG A 257 34.51 27.28 -17.92
C ARG A 257 35.89 27.13 -17.28
N PRO A 258 35.96 26.78 -15.98
CA PRO A 258 37.22 26.52 -15.29
C PRO A 258 37.89 25.24 -15.82
N ILE A 259 39.17 25.06 -15.53
CA ILE A 259 39.90 23.82 -15.75
C ILE A 259 40.28 23.29 -14.38
N THR A 260 39.78 22.13 -13.99
CA THR A 260 40.06 21.56 -12.67
C THR A 260 40.65 20.16 -12.74
N GLN A 261 41.46 19.82 -11.75
CA GLN A 261 42.00 18.48 -11.53
C GLN A 261 41.86 18.12 -10.04
N ASN A 262 41.57 16.86 -9.74
CA ASN A 262 41.46 16.35 -8.37
C ASN A 262 40.45 17.14 -7.51
N ILE A 263 39.31 17.53 -8.09
CA ILE A 263 38.18 18.13 -7.36
C ILE A 263 37.05 17.12 -7.34
N GLN A 264 36.54 16.78 -6.17
CA GLN A 264 35.49 15.76 -6.00
C GLN A 264 34.09 16.39 -5.88
N GLU A 265 34.00 17.59 -5.29
CA GLU A 265 32.71 18.20 -4.96
C GLU A 265 32.63 19.65 -5.46
N VAL A 266 31.45 20.03 -5.97
CA VAL A 266 31.17 21.38 -6.47
C VAL A 266 29.83 21.85 -5.93
N TYR A 267 29.83 22.87 -5.05
CA TYR A 267 28.64 23.53 -4.50
C TYR A 267 28.50 24.92 -5.08
N ILE A 268 27.36 25.17 -5.73
CA ILE A 268 27.06 26.44 -6.40
C ILE A 268 25.81 27.09 -5.82
N GLU A 269 25.94 28.32 -5.32
CA GLU A 269 24.83 29.21 -5.03
C GLU A 269 24.48 30.03 -6.29
N ALA A 270 23.40 29.67 -6.97
CA ALA A 270 22.86 30.49 -8.06
C ALA A 270 22.21 31.75 -7.50
N LEU A 271 22.76 32.91 -7.84
CA LEU A 271 22.21 34.19 -7.45
C LEU A 271 21.29 34.73 -8.54
N GLN A 272 20.09 35.15 -8.15
CA GLN A 272 19.13 35.80 -9.03
C GLN A 272 19.73 37.08 -9.63
N SER A 273 19.93 37.12 -10.96
CA SER A 273 20.36 38.34 -11.66
C SER A 273 19.17 39.18 -12.12
N ASN A 274 19.24 40.50 -11.99
CA ASN A 274 18.22 41.45 -12.45
C ASN A 274 18.25 41.70 -13.98
N SER A 275 18.64 40.70 -14.77
CA SER A 275 18.75 40.80 -16.23
C SER A 275 17.42 40.45 -16.90
N THR A 276 17.18 41.03 -18.09
CA THR A 276 15.95 40.80 -18.87
C THR A 276 15.88 39.45 -19.58
N ASP A 277 16.94 38.63 -19.47
CA ASP A 277 17.17 37.42 -20.28
C ASP A 277 17.02 36.11 -19.51
N GLY A 278 16.39 36.13 -18.33
CA GLY A 278 16.22 34.95 -17.46
C GLY A 278 17.48 34.72 -16.62
N GLY A 279 17.35 34.88 -15.31
CA GLY A 279 18.48 34.95 -14.36
C GLY A 279 19.15 33.61 -14.02
N ASN A 280 19.13 32.63 -14.92
CA ASN A 280 19.59 31.27 -14.66
C ASN A 280 21.12 31.20 -14.77
N ALA A 281 21.78 30.65 -13.75
CA ALA A 281 23.22 30.50 -13.74
C ALA A 281 23.63 29.20 -14.45
N THR A 282 24.75 29.23 -15.18
CA THR A 282 25.26 28.07 -15.93
C THR A 282 26.76 27.93 -15.70
N LEU A 283 27.21 26.71 -15.38
CA LEU A 283 28.62 26.35 -15.29
C LEU A 283 28.96 25.31 -16.38
N ASP A 284 29.96 25.60 -17.21
CA ASP A 284 30.51 24.63 -18.17
C ASP A 284 31.59 23.80 -17.49
N VAL A 285 31.23 22.57 -17.13
CA VAL A 285 32.04 21.61 -16.36
C VAL A 285 32.82 20.64 -17.25
N THR A 286 32.80 20.82 -18.57
CA THR A 286 33.46 19.94 -19.57
C THR A 286 34.95 19.71 -19.30
N ARG A 287 35.61 20.60 -18.55
CA ARG A 287 37.05 20.55 -18.28
C ARG A 287 37.38 20.38 -16.80
N MET A 288 36.42 19.88 -16.04
CA MET A 288 36.61 19.49 -14.65
C MET A 288 36.85 17.98 -14.59
N GLU A 289 37.94 17.57 -13.93
CA GLU A 289 38.33 16.15 -13.78
C GLU A 289 38.12 15.68 -12.34
N ASN A 290 37.65 14.43 -12.18
CA ASN A 290 37.34 13.72 -10.92
C ASN A 290 36.15 14.24 -10.10
N VAL A 291 35.25 15.04 -10.70
CA VAL A 291 34.08 15.55 -9.95
C VAL A 291 33.02 14.46 -9.81
N GLU A 292 32.80 14.06 -8.57
CA GLU A 292 31.83 13.03 -8.15
C GLU A 292 30.48 13.67 -7.81
N GLN A 293 30.45 14.94 -7.38
CA GLN A 293 29.22 15.59 -6.92
C GLN A 293 29.05 17.03 -7.42
N TYR A 294 27.84 17.37 -7.87
CA TYR A 294 27.43 18.73 -8.27
C TYR A 294 26.17 19.16 -7.52
N TRP A 295 26.27 20.25 -6.77
CA TRP A 295 25.21 20.74 -5.90
C TRP A 295 24.74 22.13 -6.30
N SER A 296 23.43 22.30 -6.44
CA SER A 296 22.77 23.60 -6.30
C SER A 296 22.54 23.82 -4.80
N ASP A 297 23.26 24.77 -4.22
CA ASP A 297 23.32 24.96 -2.78
C ASP A 297 22.93 26.38 -2.40
N PHE A 298 21.87 26.52 -1.61
CA PHE A 298 21.32 27.81 -1.18
C PHE A 298 20.84 28.73 -2.33
N SER A 299 20.73 28.20 -3.55
CA SER A 299 20.36 28.91 -4.79
C SER A 299 19.01 29.62 -4.73
N ARG A 300 18.91 30.75 -5.43
CA ARG A 300 17.69 31.58 -5.61
C ARG A 300 17.25 31.71 -7.07
N SER A 301 17.91 30.99 -7.97
CA SER A 301 17.56 30.85 -9.38
C SER A 301 18.00 29.47 -9.87
N ASP A 302 17.55 29.08 -11.06
CA ASP A 302 17.92 27.78 -11.62
C ASP A 302 19.44 27.66 -11.81
N MET A 303 19.96 26.49 -11.42
CA MET A 303 21.34 26.11 -11.68
C MET A 303 21.43 25.15 -12.86
N THR A 304 22.31 25.45 -13.81
CA THR A 304 22.64 24.55 -14.92
C THR A 304 24.11 24.10 -14.88
N PHE A 305 24.35 22.79 -14.85
CA PHE A 305 25.66 22.16 -15.08
C PHE A 305 25.71 21.59 -16.49
N SER A 306 26.64 22.07 -17.30
CA SER A 306 26.74 21.70 -18.71
C SER A 306 28.06 21.03 -19.05
N GLY A 307 28.01 19.89 -19.74
CA GLY A 307 29.21 19.13 -20.11
C GLY A 307 29.71 18.21 -18.99
N VAL A 308 28.81 17.66 -18.17
CA VAL A 308 29.15 16.66 -17.16
C VAL A 308 29.81 15.47 -17.84
N ASN A 309 30.94 15.03 -17.30
CA ASN A 309 31.77 14.01 -17.92
C ASN A 309 32.38 13.08 -16.89
N LEU A 310 32.79 11.89 -17.33
CA LEU A 310 33.42 10.86 -16.50
C LEU A 310 34.95 10.92 -16.57
N ASN A 311 35.53 12.11 -16.77
CA ASN A 311 37.00 12.23 -16.79
C ASN A 311 37.53 12.10 -15.36
N GLY A 312 37.97 10.90 -14.99
CA GLY A 312 38.56 10.65 -13.70
C GLY A 312 38.92 9.19 -13.48
N SER A 313 39.66 8.88 -12.41
CA SER A 313 39.98 7.49 -12.07
C SER A 313 38.84 6.77 -11.34
N ASN A 314 37.93 7.53 -10.72
CA ASN A 314 36.83 7.02 -9.91
C ASN A 314 35.48 7.01 -10.65
N LEU A 315 35.45 7.52 -11.89
CA LEU A 315 34.23 7.68 -12.68
C LEU A 315 34.29 6.72 -13.88
N ASN A 316 33.48 5.67 -13.85
CA ASN A 316 33.42 4.63 -14.87
C ASN A 316 32.05 4.57 -15.55
N ILE A 317 30.98 4.90 -14.82
CA ILE A 317 29.59 4.85 -15.27
C ILE A 317 28.85 6.15 -14.91
N THR A 318 27.70 6.41 -15.53
CA THR A 318 26.91 7.63 -15.28
C THR A 318 26.57 7.81 -13.80
N LYS A 319 26.26 6.70 -13.10
CA LYS A 319 25.89 6.67 -11.68
C LYS A 319 26.98 7.17 -10.74
N ASP A 320 28.24 7.17 -11.16
CA ASP A 320 29.34 7.61 -10.29
C ASP A 320 29.30 9.14 -10.05
N VAL A 321 28.40 9.86 -10.73
CA VAL A 321 28.12 11.28 -10.52
C VAL A 321 26.79 11.47 -9.81
N THR A 322 26.81 12.18 -8.69
CA THR A 322 25.63 12.57 -7.92
C THR A 322 25.33 14.05 -8.11
N PHE A 323 24.05 14.37 -8.25
CA PHE A 323 23.56 15.74 -8.20
C PHE A 323 22.83 16.01 -6.89
N GLY A 324 22.78 17.25 -6.45
CA GLY A 324 21.98 17.59 -5.30
C GLY A 324 21.39 18.99 -5.30
N MET A 325 20.28 19.15 -4.59
CA MET A 325 19.59 20.40 -4.36
C MET A 325 19.47 20.60 -2.85
N ARG A 326 20.34 21.45 -2.30
CA ARG A 326 20.38 21.74 -0.87
C ARG A 326 19.89 23.15 -0.58
N ASP A 327 18.89 23.25 0.29
CA ASP A 327 18.29 24.50 0.73
C ASP A 327 17.99 25.44 -0.45
N VAL A 328 17.52 24.94 -1.60
CA VAL A 328 17.19 25.81 -2.75
C VAL A 328 15.90 26.57 -2.50
N ASP A 329 15.80 27.81 -2.99
CA ASP A 329 14.59 28.62 -2.85
C ASP A 329 13.42 28.08 -3.70
N PHE A 330 12.22 28.59 -3.46
CA PHE A 330 11.06 28.28 -4.30
C PHE A 330 11.31 28.66 -5.77
N ASP A 331 10.67 27.94 -6.70
CA ASP A 331 10.81 28.10 -8.16
C ASP A 331 12.26 27.99 -8.69
N SER A 332 13.22 27.50 -7.88
CA SER A 332 14.62 27.34 -8.29
C SER A 332 14.91 25.88 -8.63
N GLY A 333 15.19 25.60 -9.90
CA GLY A 333 15.43 24.25 -10.43
C GLY A 333 16.90 23.86 -10.61
N LEU A 334 17.10 22.63 -11.07
CA LEU A 334 18.39 22.03 -11.40
C LEU A 334 18.36 21.42 -12.80
N ARG A 335 19.33 21.80 -13.64
CA ARG A 335 19.51 21.22 -14.98
C ARG A 335 20.93 20.68 -15.13
N ALA A 336 21.08 19.41 -15.46
CA ALA A 336 22.39 18.77 -15.64
C ALA A 336 22.49 18.06 -16.99
N MET A 337 23.58 18.29 -17.71
CA MET A 337 23.77 17.79 -19.07
C MET A 337 25.06 17.00 -19.18
N PHE A 338 24.95 15.68 -19.34
CA PHE A 338 26.06 14.81 -19.65
C PHE A 338 26.51 14.97 -21.10
N GLU A 339 27.83 14.94 -21.31
CA GLU A 339 28.37 14.68 -22.63
C GLU A 339 27.89 13.31 -23.13
N SER A 340 27.60 13.20 -24.43
CA SER A 340 27.03 11.96 -25.02
C SER A 340 27.82 10.68 -24.70
N GLN A 341 29.15 10.80 -24.57
CA GLN A 341 30.07 9.69 -24.29
C GLN A 341 30.12 9.29 -22.81
N SER A 342 29.50 10.10 -21.95
CA SER A 342 29.42 9.94 -20.51
C SER A 342 28.10 9.31 -20.07
N LEU A 343 27.18 9.05 -21.01
CA LEU A 343 26.00 8.22 -20.78
C LEU A 343 26.39 6.75 -20.89
N VAL A 344 26.90 6.19 -19.80
CA VAL A 344 27.46 4.85 -19.71
C VAL A 344 26.71 4.04 -18.65
N ARG A 345 26.05 2.97 -19.08
CA ARG A 345 25.43 1.97 -18.18
C ARG A 345 26.48 1.07 -17.54
N ALA A 346 26.17 0.51 -16.38
CA ALA A 346 26.99 -0.54 -15.78
C ALA A 346 27.09 -1.78 -16.71
N PRO A 347 28.20 -2.55 -16.65
CA PRO A 347 28.32 -3.80 -17.39
C PRO A 347 27.17 -4.75 -17.04
N ALA A 348 26.62 -5.46 -18.03
CA ALA A 348 25.50 -6.38 -17.82
C ALA A 348 25.80 -7.41 -16.72
N THR A 349 24.81 -7.65 -15.85
CA THR A 349 24.92 -8.62 -14.76
C THR A 349 24.39 -9.98 -15.24
N GLN A 350 25.10 -11.05 -14.91
CA GLN A 350 24.71 -12.41 -15.26
C GLN A 350 23.66 -12.88 -14.23
N LEU A 351 22.44 -13.23 -14.67
CA LEU A 351 21.32 -13.54 -13.75
C LEU A 351 21.35 -14.99 -13.27
N ASN A 352 21.63 -15.92 -14.17
CA ASN A 352 21.78 -17.34 -13.87
C ASN A 352 22.61 -17.99 -14.97
N SER A 353 23.01 -19.24 -14.77
CA SER A 353 23.50 -20.11 -15.83
C SER A 353 22.73 -21.41 -15.79
N GLN A 354 22.61 -22.09 -16.94
CA GLN A 354 21.84 -23.32 -17.00
C GLN A 354 22.52 -24.41 -17.82
N LEU A 355 22.25 -25.66 -17.47
CA LEU A 355 22.64 -26.85 -18.20
C LEU A 355 21.39 -27.62 -18.61
N LEU A 356 21.12 -27.66 -19.91
CA LEU A 356 19.97 -28.35 -20.49
C LEU A 356 20.31 -29.83 -20.75
N VAL A 357 19.53 -30.73 -20.17
CA VAL A 357 19.61 -32.18 -20.38
C VAL A 357 18.38 -32.66 -21.16
N ARG A 358 18.62 -33.31 -22.31
CA ARG A 358 17.60 -34.01 -23.09
C ARG A 358 17.95 -35.49 -23.14
N ILE A 359 16.99 -36.35 -22.82
CA ILE A 359 17.15 -37.81 -22.84
C ILE A 359 15.83 -38.47 -23.23
N ALA A 360 15.88 -39.50 -24.07
CA ALA A 360 14.72 -40.27 -24.47
C ALA A 360 15.11 -41.74 -24.74
N ASP A 361 14.27 -42.67 -24.27
CA ASP A 361 14.31 -44.09 -24.64
C ASP A 361 13.24 -44.39 -25.71
N VAL A 362 13.67 -44.64 -26.93
CA VAL A 362 12.84 -44.99 -28.09
C VAL A 362 12.63 -46.50 -28.25
N SER A 363 12.92 -47.31 -27.22
CA SER A 363 12.68 -48.77 -27.23
C SER A 363 11.22 -49.19 -27.29
N THR A 364 10.29 -48.29 -26.95
CA THR A 364 8.85 -48.56 -26.93
C THR A 364 8.08 -47.37 -27.52
N GLU A 365 7.02 -47.64 -28.28
CA GLU A 365 6.29 -46.60 -29.02
C GLU A 365 5.48 -45.66 -28.10
N THR A 366 5.00 -46.10 -26.92
CA THR A 366 4.21 -45.27 -25.99
C THR A 366 4.35 -45.70 -24.50
N PRO A 367 5.53 -45.55 -23.87
CA PRO A 367 5.75 -46.00 -22.49
C PRO A 367 5.10 -45.08 -21.45
N THR A 368 4.47 -45.68 -20.41
CA THR A 368 4.07 -44.96 -19.18
C THR A 368 5.25 -44.64 -18.27
N THR A 369 6.39 -45.33 -18.45
CA THR A 369 7.67 -45.12 -17.75
C THR A 369 8.79 -44.97 -18.78
N PRO A 370 8.90 -43.79 -19.42
CA PRO A 370 9.75 -43.56 -20.60
C PRO A 370 11.26 -43.66 -20.35
N LEU A 371 11.71 -43.67 -19.10
CA LEU A 371 13.13 -43.71 -18.74
C LEU A 371 13.52 -44.94 -17.90
N ALA A 372 12.62 -45.93 -17.77
CA ALA A 372 12.84 -47.10 -16.91
C ALA A 372 14.07 -47.97 -17.28
N ASN A 373 14.57 -47.86 -18.52
CA ASN A 373 15.72 -48.62 -19.02
C ASN A 373 16.93 -47.72 -19.35
N VAL A 374 16.97 -46.48 -18.81
CA VAL A 374 18.04 -45.51 -19.06
C VAL A 374 18.96 -45.40 -17.85
N ASP A 375 20.26 -45.42 -18.12
CA ASP A 375 21.33 -45.11 -17.17
C ASP A 375 22.21 -44.02 -17.78
N LEU A 376 22.49 -42.94 -17.04
CA LEU A 376 23.28 -41.83 -17.54
C LEU A 376 24.39 -41.41 -16.57
N ASN A 377 25.50 -40.90 -17.13
CA ASN A 377 26.54 -40.20 -16.39
C ASN A 377 26.67 -38.79 -16.96
N LEU A 378 26.85 -37.83 -16.06
CA LEU A 378 26.97 -36.42 -16.37
C LEU A 378 28.16 -35.84 -15.61
N SER A 379 29.09 -35.18 -16.30
CA SER A 379 30.14 -34.40 -15.66
C SER A 379 30.26 -33.03 -16.31
N PHE A 380 30.55 -32.01 -15.52
CA PHE A 380 30.74 -30.62 -15.98
C PHE A 380 31.58 -29.86 -14.94
N ASP A 381 32.12 -28.72 -15.35
CA ASP A 381 32.75 -27.78 -14.43
C ASP A 381 31.75 -26.66 -14.10
N LEU A 382 31.63 -26.30 -12.82
CA LEU A 382 30.79 -25.21 -12.29
C LEU A 382 31.60 -24.45 -11.22
N GLY A 383 31.69 -23.13 -11.33
CA GLY A 383 32.48 -22.32 -10.37
C GLY A 383 33.99 -22.65 -10.35
N GLY A 384 34.50 -23.33 -11.38
CA GLY A 384 35.88 -23.83 -11.43
C GLY A 384 36.10 -25.20 -10.77
N GLU A 385 35.05 -25.83 -10.23
CA GLU A 385 35.07 -27.19 -9.68
C GLU A 385 34.47 -28.21 -10.66
N THR A 386 35.05 -29.40 -10.77
CA THR A 386 34.53 -30.48 -11.61
C THR A 386 33.53 -31.32 -10.83
N VAL A 387 32.26 -31.27 -11.26
CA VAL A 387 31.17 -32.11 -10.76
C VAL A 387 31.07 -33.35 -11.64
N THR A 388 31.01 -34.54 -11.02
CA THR A 388 30.86 -35.82 -11.73
C THR A 388 29.77 -36.65 -11.06
N LEU A 389 28.73 -36.95 -11.83
CA LEU A 389 27.57 -37.73 -11.41
C LEU A 389 27.52 -39.01 -12.25
N ASP A 390 27.66 -40.16 -11.61
CA ASP A 390 27.76 -41.46 -12.28
C ASP A 390 26.57 -42.36 -11.92
N GLY A 391 26.02 -43.06 -12.90
CA GLY A 391 24.99 -44.09 -12.68
C GLY A 391 23.61 -43.54 -12.32
N ILE A 392 23.28 -42.34 -12.82
CA ILE A 392 22.02 -41.66 -12.53
C ILE A 392 20.86 -42.40 -13.20
N ARG A 393 19.85 -42.74 -12.40
CA ARG A 393 18.66 -43.48 -12.83
C ARG A 393 17.40 -42.84 -12.30
N SER A 394 16.39 -42.74 -13.16
CA SER A 394 15.06 -42.32 -12.73
C SER A 394 14.52 -43.26 -11.64
N THR A 395 14.04 -42.68 -10.54
CA THR A 395 13.55 -43.42 -9.37
C THR A 395 12.31 -44.27 -9.66
N ASP A 396 11.45 -43.81 -10.56
CA ASP A 396 10.19 -44.46 -10.95
C ASP A 396 10.07 -44.74 -12.46
N GLY A 397 11.11 -44.39 -13.23
CA GLY A 397 11.14 -44.51 -14.68
C GLY A 397 10.48 -43.36 -15.45
N THR A 398 10.10 -42.26 -14.78
CA THR A 398 9.58 -41.02 -15.39
C THR A 398 10.64 -39.91 -15.45
N TYR A 399 10.33 -38.79 -16.12
CA TYR A 399 11.20 -37.61 -16.12
C TYR A 399 11.25 -36.91 -14.75
N ALA A 400 10.13 -36.88 -14.01
CA ALA A 400 10.11 -36.37 -12.64
C ALA A 400 11.00 -37.22 -11.72
N GLY A 401 10.93 -38.55 -11.85
CA GLY A 401 11.84 -39.44 -11.13
C GLY A 401 13.31 -39.28 -11.50
N LEU A 402 13.63 -38.75 -12.69
CA LEU A 402 15.00 -38.41 -13.08
C LEU A 402 15.46 -37.08 -12.46
N VAL A 403 14.58 -36.08 -12.34
CA VAL A 403 14.85 -34.83 -11.62
C VAL A 403 15.23 -35.11 -10.17
N GLU A 404 14.45 -35.95 -9.48
CA GLU A 404 14.74 -36.34 -8.09
C GLU A 404 16.08 -37.06 -7.96
N ALA A 405 16.42 -37.94 -8.91
CA ALA A 405 17.72 -38.61 -8.91
C ALA A 405 18.90 -37.65 -9.14
N LEU A 406 18.73 -36.66 -10.05
CA LEU A 406 19.75 -35.63 -10.30
C LEU A 406 19.96 -34.73 -9.08
N ARG A 407 18.88 -34.30 -8.41
CA ARG A 407 18.96 -33.49 -7.18
C ARG A 407 19.74 -34.22 -6.08
N ALA A 408 19.43 -35.49 -5.86
CA ALA A 408 20.12 -36.30 -4.84
C ALA A 408 21.62 -36.42 -5.11
N GLU A 409 22.00 -36.73 -6.35
CA GLU A 409 23.42 -36.88 -6.74
C GLU A 409 24.17 -35.54 -6.72
N LEU A 410 23.53 -34.42 -7.11
CA LEU A 410 24.10 -33.08 -7.00
C LEU A 410 24.32 -32.66 -5.55
N ALA A 411 23.36 -32.94 -4.65
CA ALA A 411 23.51 -32.68 -3.23
C ALA A 411 24.65 -33.51 -2.62
N GLU A 412 24.79 -34.79 -2.97
CA GLU A 412 25.93 -35.62 -2.54
C GLU A 412 27.28 -35.10 -3.08
N ALA A 413 27.28 -34.48 -4.26
CA ALA A 413 28.45 -33.82 -4.85
C ALA A 413 28.74 -32.43 -4.26
N GLY A 414 27.98 -31.97 -3.26
CA GLY A 414 28.16 -30.66 -2.61
C GLY A 414 27.57 -29.49 -3.38
N GLN A 415 26.66 -29.73 -4.32
CA GLN A 415 26.00 -28.72 -5.17
C GLN A 415 24.50 -28.64 -4.83
N GLY A 416 24.17 -28.48 -3.54
CA GLY A 416 22.78 -28.44 -3.05
C GLY A 416 21.99 -27.20 -3.47
N ASP A 417 22.69 -26.11 -3.80
CA ASP A 417 22.08 -24.82 -4.16
C ASP A 417 21.68 -24.73 -5.65
N VAL A 418 21.99 -25.77 -6.43
CA VAL A 418 21.66 -25.85 -7.86
C VAL A 418 20.25 -26.42 -8.03
N GLU A 419 19.36 -25.66 -8.66
CA GLU A 419 17.98 -26.08 -8.90
C GLU A 419 17.90 -27.04 -10.10
N VAL A 420 17.15 -28.14 -9.97
CA VAL A 420 16.83 -29.03 -11.10
C VAL A 420 15.33 -29.07 -11.31
N ALA A 421 14.85 -28.76 -12.51
CA ALA A 421 13.42 -28.72 -12.81
C ALA A 421 13.09 -29.30 -14.20
N LEU A 422 11.83 -29.71 -14.40
CA LEU A 422 11.30 -30.01 -15.73
C LEU A 422 11.07 -28.70 -16.49
N SER A 423 11.32 -28.73 -17.79
CA SER A 423 11.13 -27.58 -18.68
C SER A 423 10.25 -27.96 -19.88
N THR A 424 10.55 -27.45 -21.07
CA THR A 424 9.67 -27.52 -22.23
C THR A 424 9.51 -28.96 -22.76
N PRO A 425 8.29 -29.39 -23.11
CA PRO A 425 8.08 -30.68 -23.77
C PRO A 425 8.65 -30.69 -25.19
N TYR A 426 9.12 -31.85 -25.66
CA TYR A 426 9.64 -32.01 -27.02
C TYR A 426 9.30 -33.38 -27.62
N GLU A 427 9.20 -33.43 -28.95
CA GLU A 427 8.82 -34.64 -29.72
C GLU A 427 9.88 -35.02 -30.75
N GLN A 428 11.05 -34.38 -30.76
CA GLN A 428 12.12 -34.64 -31.71
C GLN A 428 13.49 -34.61 -31.03
N VAL A 429 14.36 -35.56 -31.39
CA VAL A 429 15.77 -35.61 -30.94
C VAL A 429 16.71 -35.68 -32.12
N THR A 430 17.90 -35.09 -32.00
CA THR A 430 18.95 -35.19 -33.02
C THR A 430 19.99 -36.23 -32.61
N VAL A 431 20.14 -37.28 -33.42
CA VAL A 431 21.10 -38.37 -33.19
C VAL A 431 22.07 -38.45 -34.36
N ALA A 432 23.37 -38.30 -34.08
CA ALA A 432 24.44 -38.34 -35.09
C ALA A 432 24.17 -37.42 -36.32
N GLY A 433 23.55 -36.25 -36.07
CA GLY A 433 23.22 -35.26 -37.10
C GLY A 433 21.90 -35.50 -37.86
N ASN A 434 21.09 -36.49 -37.46
CA ASN A 434 19.75 -36.73 -38.03
C ASN A 434 18.66 -36.45 -36.99
N THR A 435 17.64 -35.69 -37.37
CA THR A 435 16.45 -35.47 -36.55
C THR A 435 15.52 -36.68 -36.62
N VAL A 436 15.14 -37.19 -35.45
CA VAL A 436 14.25 -38.34 -35.27
C VAL A 436 13.03 -37.87 -34.48
N ASN A 437 11.83 -38.16 -34.99
CA ASN A 437 10.59 -37.92 -34.25
C ASN A 437 10.42 -39.01 -33.19
N LEU A 438 10.19 -38.60 -31.96
CA LEU A 438 9.84 -39.49 -30.86
C LEU A 438 8.37 -39.93 -31.04
N PRO A 439 8.03 -41.18 -30.70
CA PRO A 439 6.66 -41.67 -30.76
C PRO A 439 5.82 -41.25 -29.52
N PHE A 440 6.41 -40.48 -28.60
CA PHE A 440 5.82 -39.90 -27.40
C PHE A 440 6.42 -38.52 -27.12
N THR A 441 5.77 -37.72 -26.26
CA THR A 441 6.28 -36.42 -25.81
C THR A 441 7.26 -36.62 -24.65
N ALA A 442 8.50 -36.18 -24.84
CA ALA A 442 9.55 -36.16 -23.82
C ALA A 442 9.58 -34.80 -23.10
N GLN A 443 10.27 -34.73 -21.96
CA GLN A 443 10.44 -33.50 -21.17
C GLN A 443 11.91 -33.11 -21.07
N GLU A 444 12.20 -31.82 -21.24
CA GLU A 444 13.52 -31.26 -20.94
C GLU A 444 13.75 -31.23 -19.42
N ILE A 445 15.01 -31.38 -19.03
CA ILE A 445 15.44 -31.15 -17.65
C ILE A 445 16.47 -30.02 -17.66
N LEU A 446 16.27 -29.04 -16.79
CA LEU A 446 17.14 -27.89 -16.65
C LEU A 446 17.80 -27.94 -15.28
N ILE A 447 19.12 -27.78 -15.26
CA ILE A 447 19.92 -27.63 -14.05
C ILE A 447 20.36 -26.16 -14.02
N THR A 448 19.92 -25.39 -13.03
CA THR A 448 20.09 -23.93 -12.93
C THR A 448 20.97 -23.58 -11.75
N ASP A 449 22.04 -22.83 -12.01
CA ASP A 449 22.81 -22.16 -10.96
C ASP A 449 22.37 -20.70 -10.85
N ALA A 450 21.74 -20.34 -9.73
CA ALA A 450 21.26 -19.00 -9.46
C ALA A 450 22.42 -17.99 -9.26
N ALA A 451 23.62 -18.45 -8.91
CA ALA A 451 24.80 -17.61 -8.78
C ALA A 451 25.47 -17.27 -10.13
N GLY A 452 25.01 -17.87 -11.23
CA GLY A 452 25.45 -17.54 -12.58
C GLY A 452 26.83 -18.07 -12.97
N ASN A 453 27.39 -19.07 -12.28
CA ASN A 453 28.69 -19.64 -12.64
C ASN A 453 28.61 -20.42 -13.96
N GLU A 454 29.60 -20.29 -14.85
CA GLU A 454 29.54 -20.95 -16.17
C GLU A 454 29.56 -22.49 -16.06
N PHE A 455 28.57 -23.16 -16.66
CA PHE A 455 28.64 -24.59 -16.95
C PHE A 455 29.59 -24.84 -18.13
N SER A 456 30.74 -25.44 -17.88
CA SER A 456 31.74 -25.73 -18.91
C SER A 456 32.20 -27.19 -18.88
N ASN A 457 32.97 -27.62 -19.89
CA ASN A 457 33.50 -28.99 -20.01
C ASN A 457 32.46 -30.12 -19.84
N VAL A 458 31.22 -29.88 -20.29
CA VAL A 458 30.10 -30.82 -20.19
C VAL A 458 30.39 -32.11 -20.97
N ASN A 459 30.30 -33.22 -20.27
CA ASN A 459 30.37 -34.56 -20.81
C ASN A 459 29.14 -35.36 -20.35
N PHE A 460 28.43 -35.93 -21.31
CA PHE A 460 27.20 -36.66 -21.08
C PHE A 460 27.30 -38.01 -21.78
N THR A 461 27.05 -39.07 -21.03
CA THR A 461 27.00 -40.42 -21.59
C THR A 461 25.74 -41.12 -21.11
N GLN A 462 25.09 -41.84 -22.02
CA GLN A 462 23.87 -42.58 -21.76
C GLN A 462 24.01 -44.02 -22.24
N SER A 463 23.36 -44.93 -21.52
CA SER A 463 23.33 -46.36 -21.85
C SER A 463 21.98 -46.97 -21.50
N ALA A 464 21.66 -48.07 -22.19
CA ALA A 464 20.50 -48.89 -21.84
C ALA A 464 20.89 -49.89 -20.74
N ILE A 465 20.03 -50.06 -19.74
CA ILE A 465 20.26 -50.99 -18.62
C ILE A 465 20.29 -52.45 -19.11
N GLU A 466 19.38 -52.81 -20.03
CA GLU A 466 19.30 -54.14 -20.64
C GLU A 466 19.66 -54.13 -22.15
N PRO A 467 20.44 -55.11 -22.65
CA PRO A 467 20.83 -55.17 -24.05
C PRO A 467 19.68 -55.60 -24.96
N VAL A 468 19.40 -54.80 -25.99
CA VAL A 468 18.35 -55.07 -26.99
C VAL A 468 18.99 -55.36 -28.36
N ALA A 469 18.46 -56.35 -29.09
CA ALA A 469 18.98 -56.74 -30.39
C ALA A 469 18.56 -55.74 -31.48
N ASP A 470 19.52 -55.28 -32.28
CA ASP A 470 19.43 -54.29 -33.38
C ASP A 470 19.28 -52.80 -32.97
N GLY A 471 20.41 -52.19 -32.59
CA GLY A 471 20.80 -50.81 -32.97
C GLY A 471 19.86 -49.63 -32.67
N PHE A 472 20.24 -48.87 -31.62
CA PHE A 472 19.77 -47.56 -31.13
C PHE A 472 18.41 -47.54 -30.43
N LEU A 473 18.41 -47.36 -29.10
CA LEU A 473 17.18 -47.14 -28.33
C LEU A 473 17.26 -46.00 -27.30
N VAL A 474 18.44 -45.51 -26.88
CA VAL A 474 18.53 -44.38 -25.92
C VAL A 474 19.34 -43.24 -26.54
N ALA A 475 18.74 -42.06 -26.62
CA ALA A 475 19.35 -40.86 -27.18
C ALA A 475 19.28 -39.71 -26.17
N GLY A 476 20.40 -39.04 -25.93
CA GLY A 476 20.40 -37.84 -25.12
C GLY A 476 21.67 -37.03 -25.29
N ASN A 477 21.61 -35.79 -24.81
CA ASN A 477 22.71 -34.86 -24.73
C ASN A 477 22.50 -33.91 -23.55
N ALA A 478 23.60 -33.35 -23.05
CA ALA A 478 23.59 -32.19 -22.17
C ALA A 478 24.37 -31.07 -22.84
N GLN A 479 23.91 -29.83 -22.70
CA GLN A 479 24.58 -28.65 -23.27
C GLN A 479 24.36 -27.42 -22.39
N PRO A 480 25.40 -26.59 -22.16
CA PRO A 480 25.22 -25.30 -21.51
C PRO A 480 24.22 -24.45 -22.29
N VAL A 481 23.42 -23.70 -21.56
CA VAL A 481 22.55 -22.65 -22.09
C VAL A 481 23.21 -21.33 -21.71
N ASP A 482 23.33 -20.43 -22.68
CA ASP A 482 23.89 -19.10 -22.43
C ASP A 482 23.10 -18.42 -21.31
N PRO A 483 23.78 -17.78 -20.34
CA PRO A 483 23.12 -17.16 -19.20
C PRO A 483 22.17 -16.05 -19.65
N ALA A 484 21.05 -15.90 -18.96
CA ALA A 484 20.27 -14.68 -19.08
C ALA A 484 21.13 -13.52 -18.55
N VAL A 485 21.37 -12.51 -19.38
CA VAL A 485 22.04 -11.27 -18.98
C VAL A 485 20.98 -10.20 -18.80
N SER A 486 20.98 -9.53 -17.65
CA SER A 486 20.25 -8.27 -17.50
C SER A 486 21.14 -7.16 -18.04
N SER A 487 20.67 -6.42 -19.05
CA SER A 487 21.33 -5.17 -19.42
C SER A 487 20.97 -4.11 -18.38
N ASN A 488 21.96 -3.56 -17.68
CA ASN A 488 21.71 -2.49 -16.71
C ASN A 488 21.25 -1.21 -17.42
N LEU A 489 20.45 -0.40 -16.73
CA LEU A 489 19.99 0.90 -17.20
C LEU A 489 21.10 1.95 -17.10
N ILE A 490 21.04 2.99 -17.93
CA ILE A 490 21.81 4.21 -17.73
C ILE A 490 21.14 4.95 -16.58
N GLU A 491 21.82 5.05 -15.44
CA GLU A 491 21.24 5.60 -14.21
C GLU A 491 22.07 6.76 -13.63
N THR A 492 21.45 7.60 -12.81
CA THR A 492 22.07 8.76 -12.13
C THR A 492 21.55 8.87 -10.70
N ASN A 493 22.24 9.64 -9.84
CA ASN A 493 21.77 9.93 -8.48
C ASN A 493 21.35 11.39 -8.34
N LEU A 494 20.33 11.63 -7.52
CA LEU A 494 19.88 12.95 -7.09
C LEU A 494 19.60 12.93 -5.59
N VAL A 495 20.13 13.92 -4.86
CA VAL A 495 19.82 14.14 -3.45
C VAL A 495 19.00 15.43 -3.30
N LEU A 496 17.84 15.33 -2.66
CA LEU A 496 17.03 16.48 -2.28
C LEU A 496 17.17 16.72 -0.78
N ASP A 497 17.61 17.92 -0.44
CA ASP A 497 17.88 18.31 0.94
C ASP A 497 17.26 19.68 1.24
N ASN A 498 16.02 19.68 1.74
CA ASN A 498 15.23 20.89 1.97
C ASN A 498 15.01 21.71 0.68
N ALA A 499 14.76 21.02 -0.44
CA ALA A 499 14.50 21.67 -1.72
C ALA A 499 13.16 22.41 -1.69
N GLY A 500 13.20 23.72 -1.98
CA GLY A 500 12.04 24.61 -1.94
C GLY A 500 11.80 25.27 -0.57
N ARG A 501 12.56 24.88 0.47
CA ARG A 501 12.50 25.44 1.84
C ARG A 501 11.09 25.48 2.44
N GLY A 502 10.33 24.41 2.25
CA GLY A 502 8.93 24.29 2.68
C GLY A 502 7.91 24.85 1.67
N SER A 503 8.35 25.22 0.47
CA SER A 503 7.53 25.50 -0.72
C SER A 503 7.98 24.58 -1.87
N GLU A 504 7.43 24.76 -3.06
CA GLU A 504 7.83 24.04 -4.28
C GLU A 504 9.10 24.64 -4.92
N ALA A 505 10.15 23.84 -5.08
CA ALA A 505 11.30 24.12 -5.92
C ALA A 505 10.96 23.95 -7.40
N GLY A 506 11.82 24.48 -8.28
CA GLY A 506 11.64 24.35 -9.73
C GLY A 506 11.97 22.95 -10.27
N ASP A 507 11.96 22.85 -11.60
CA ASP A 507 12.23 21.61 -12.34
C ASP A 507 13.60 20.98 -12.06
N VAL A 508 13.63 19.66 -12.07
CA VAL A 508 14.83 18.83 -12.17
C VAL A 508 14.87 18.21 -13.57
N THR A 509 15.93 18.47 -14.32
CA THR A 509 16.17 17.81 -15.61
C THR A 509 17.61 17.34 -15.74
N ILE A 510 17.83 16.02 -15.77
CA ILE A 510 19.16 15.41 -15.88
C ILE A 510 19.20 14.54 -17.14
N GLY A 511 20.09 14.84 -18.08
CA GLY A 511 20.05 14.18 -19.37
C GLY A 511 21.29 14.36 -20.24
N GLY A 512 21.14 14.05 -21.52
CA GLY A 512 22.22 14.06 -22.51
C GLY A 512 22.23 15.29 -23.41
N MET A 513 23.42 15.82 -23.70
CA MET A 513 23.60 16.87 -24.72
C MET A 513 23.38 16.37 -26.16
N SER A 514 23.40 15.05 -26.36
CA SER A 514 23.29 14.41 -27.68
C SER A 514 21.88 14.48 -28.24
N ASN A 515 21.72 14.75 -29.53
CA ASN A 515 20.45 14.54 -30.24
C ASN A 515 20.27 13.09 -30.74
N SER A 516 20.97 12.13 -30.11
CA SER A 516 20.95 10.71 -30.50
C SER A 516 19.71 9.95 -30.01
N GLY A 517 18.90 10.55 -29.15
CA GLY A 517 17.79 9.89 -28.44
C GLY A 517 18.23 9.05 -27.24
N THR A 518 19.51 9.07 -26.87
CA THR A 518 19.98 8.41 -25.64
C THR A 518 19.68 9.31 -24.44
N VAL A 519 18.99 8.75 -23.44
CA VAL A 519 18.58 9.42 -22.22
C VAL A 519 19.15 8.70 -20.99
N ILE A 520 18.99 9.32 -19.81
CA ILE A 520 19.10 8.59 -18.55
C ILE A 520 17.80 7.83 -18.34
N GLU A 521 17.92 6.53 -18.12
CA GLU A 521 16.81 5.57 -18.04
C GLU A 521 16.33 5.40 -16.58
N LYS A 522 17.24 5.48 -15.57
CA LYS A 522 16.88 5.34 -14.15
C LYS A 522 17.39 6.49 -13.27
N LEU A 523 16.57 6.93 -12.32
CA LEU A 523 16.94 7.90 -11.28
C LEU A 523 16.97 7.21 -9.92
N ASN A 524 18.10 7.30 -9.21
CA ASN A 524 18.17 7.00 -7.78
C ASN A 524 17.98 8.33 -7.03
N LEU A 525 16.85 8.50 -6.37
CA LEU A 525 16.44 9.71 -5.64
C LEU A 525 16.55 9.48 -4.14
N GLU A 526 17.40 10.25 -3.48
CA GLU A 526 17.51 10.28 -2.02
C GLU A 526 16.90 11.58 -1.49
N VAL A 527 16.08 11.47 -0.43
CA VAL A 527 15.45 12.63 0.22
C VAL A 527 15.94 12.70 1.66
N ASP A 528 16.79 13.67 1.96
CA ASP A 528 17.31 13.88 3.32
C ASP A 528 16.30 14.70 4.14
N ARG A 529 16.23 16.03 3.92
CA ARG A 529 15.21 16.90 4.54
C ARG A 529 14.03 17.14 3.60
N SER A 530 12.85 17.39 4.18
CA SER A 530 11.57 17.51 3.45
C SER A 530 11.68 18.41 2.21
N SER A 531 11.31 17.87 1.06
CA SER A 531 11.57 18.48 -0.23
C SER A 531 10.36 18.41 -1.15
N LYS A 532 10.10 19.51 -1.85
CA LYS A 532 9.05 19.58 -2.86
C LYS A 532 9.60 20.12 -4.17
N VAL A 533 9.38 19.40 -5.27
CA VAL A 533 9.86 19.74 -6.62
C VAL A 533 8.71 19.69 -7.62
N ASP A 534 8.76 20.53 -8.65
CA ASP A 534 7.73 20.57 -9.70
C ASP A 534 7.85 19.35 -10.64
N ASN A 535 8.73 19.43 -11.63
CA ASN A 535 8.91 18.37 -12.63
C ASN A 535 10.23 17.60 -12.45
N VAL A 536 10.20 16.27 -12.59
CA VAL A 536 11.41 15.42 -12.55
C VAL A 536 11.52 14.61 -13.85
N PHE A 537 12.45 15.00 -14.73
CA PHE A 537 12.57 14.40 -16.07
C PHE A 537 14.01 14.07 -16.48
N SER A 538 14.11 13.10 -17.39
CA SER A 538 15.27 12.89 -18.23
C SER A 538 15.15 13.73 -19.50
N ALA A 539 16.24 13.93 -20.22
CA ALA A 539 16.18 14.63 -21.51
C ALA A 539 17.31 14.21 -22.46
N TYR A 540 17.10 14.45 -23.75
CA TYR A 540 18.15 14.41 -24.77
C TYR A 540 18.09 15.69 -25.63
N GLY A 541 19.14 15.94 -26.42
CA GLY A 541 19.24 17.13 -27.26
C GLY A 541 19.47 18.42 -26.48
N MET A 542 19.92 18.32 -25.22
CA MET A 542 20.13 19.46 -24.33
C MET A 542 21.25 20.38 -24.87
N GLY A 543 20.90 21.62 -25.19
CA GLY A 543 21.81 22.62 -25.79
C GLY A 543 22.22 23.75 -24.86
N HIS A 544 23.28 24.48 -25.25
CA HIS A 544 23.74 25.69 -24.58
C HIS A 544 22.93 26.93 -25.03
N GLY A 545 22.13 27.52 -24.13
CA GLY A 545 21.52 28.85 -24.29
C GLY A 545 20.05 28.89 -24.74
N VAL A 546 19.39 30.02 -24.42
CA VAL A 546 17.94 30.34 -24.48
C VAL A 546 17.33 30.32 -25.91
N VAL A 547 18.07 29.96 -26.96
CA VAL A 547 17.69 30.25 -28.37
C VAL A 547 17.64 29.03 -29.30
N SER A 548 17.07 27.92 -28.85
CA SER A 548 16.15 27.06 -29.63
C SER A 548 15.84 25.79 -28.82
N ASN A 549 14.57 25.59 -28.44
CA ASN A 549 14.05 24.34 -27.84
C ASN A 549 14.26 23.17 -28.81
N THR A 550 15.41 22.51 -28.72
CA THR A 550 15.68 21.21 -29.35
C THR A 550 15.84 20.11 -28.31
N GLU A 551 15.70 20.43 -27.02
CA GLU A 551 15.66 19.40 -25.99
C GLU A 551 14.28 18.76 -25.98
N THR A 552 14.29 17.45 -25.74
CA THR A 552 13.08 16.66 -25.59
C THR A 552 13.13 16.07 -24.19
N LYS A 553 12.18 16.47 -23.33
CA LYS A 553 11.97 15.87 -22.02
C LYS A 553 11.40 14.45 -22.23
N VAL A 554 11.84 13.49 -21.43
CA VAL A 554 11.40 12.10 -21.46
C VAL A 554 11.29 11.63 -20.02
N ALA A 555 10.22 10.88 -19.69
CA ALA A 555 10.10 10.28 -18.37
C ALA A 555 11.19 9.23 -18.15
N PHE A 556 11.64 9.06 -16.91
CA PHE A 556 12.52 7.95 -16.57
C PHE A 556 11.79 6.61 -16.81
N GLU A 557 12.53 5.56 -17.16
CA GLU A 557 11.96 4.21 -17.12
C GLU A 557 11.73 3.79 -15.66
N GLN A 558 12.67 4.12 -14.77
CA GLN A 558 12.58 3.81 -13.34
C GLN A 558 13.00 5.00 -12.46
N ILE A 559 12.26 5.23 -11.38
CA ILE A 559 12.66 6.10 -10.28
C ILE A 559 12.64 5.26 -9.01
N GLU A 560 13.78 5.16 -8.33
CA GLU A 560 13.87 4.56 -6.99
C GLU A 560 14.04 5.69 -5.97
N VAL A 561 13.19 5.73 -4.95
CA VAL A 561 13.18 6.73 -3.90
C VAL A 561 13.62 6.11 -2.57
N THR A 562 14.54 6.78 -1.90
CA THR A 562 15.10 6.41 -0.59
C THR A 562 15.15 7.64 0.32
N SER A 563 15.30 7.41 1.61
CA SER A 563 15.47 8.48 2.59
C SER A 563 16.93 8.63 3.03
N GLY A 564 17.36 9.88 3.19
CA GLY A 564 18.56 10.23 3.94
C GLY A 564 18.28 10.21 5.45
N ALA A 565 19.30 10.60 6.23
CA ALA A 565 19.26 10.51 7.69
C ALA A 565 18.13 11.31 8.36
N ALA A 566 17.67 12.40 7.73
CA ALA A 566 16.61 13.23 8.27
C ALA A 566 15.18 12.76 7.90
N GLN A 567 15.03 11.74 7.04
CA GLN A 567 13.75 11.12 6.68
C GLN A 567 12.66 12.14 6.30
N GLY A 568 13.01 13.09 5.44
CA GLY A 568 12.13 14.16 5.01
C GLY A 568 10.99 13.71 4.09
N ASP A 569 9.85 14.39 4.19
CA ASP A 569 8.71 14.20 3.27
C ASP A 569 9.09 14.56 1.81
N LEU A 570 8.45 13.90 0.85
CA LEU A 570 8.67 14.15 -0.58
C LEU A 570 7.38 14.54 -1.28
N SER A 571 7.43 15.59 -2.09
CA SER A 571 6.38 15.90 -3.05
C SER A 571 6.96 16.19 -4.43
N ILE A 572 6.50 15.45 -5.44
CA ILE A 572 6.85 15.63 -6.86
C ILE A 572 5.57 15.93 -7.63
N ALA A 573 5.47 17.12 -8.22
CA ALA A 573 4.27 17.51 -8.95
C ALA A 573 4.08 16.74 -10.26
N ASN A 574 5.16 16.22 -10.88
CA ASN A 574 5.07 15.45 -12.11
C ASN A 574 6.33 14.59 -12.41
N VAL A 575 6.14 13.29 -12.63
CA VAL A 575 7.19 12.35 -13.12
C VAL A 575 6.95 11.82 -14.54
N GLY A 576 5.87 12.24 -15.20
CA GLY A 576 5.49 11.76 -16.53
C GLY A 576 5.14 10.26 -16.59
N ASN A 577 5.39 9.65 -17.76
CA ASN A 577 5.11 8.22 -18.05
C ASN A 577 6.20 7.28 -17.52
N VAL A 578 6.44 7.29 -16.21
CA VAL A 578 7.41 6.37 -15.58
C VAL A 578 6.87 4.93 -15.58
N HIS A 579 7.71 3.95 -15.91
CA HIS A 579 7.29 2.54 -15.91
C HIS A 579 7.38 1.90 -14.51
N ASN A 580 8.38 2.29 -13.71
CA ASN A 580 8.49 1.85 -12.33
C ASN A 580 8.85 3.03 -11.42
N PHE A 581 7.90 3.48 -10.62
CA PHE A 581 8.16 4.38 -9.50
C PHE A 581 8.17 3.54 -8.23
N ASP A 582 9.33 3.42 -7.60
CA ASP A 582 9.53 2.56 -6.44
C ASP A 582 10.02 3.40 -5.26
N ALA A 583 9.15 3.62 -4.30
CA ALA A 583 9.42 4.29 -3.03
C ALA A 583 9.26 3.33 -1.85
N THR A 584 9.44 2.02 -2.06
CA THR A 584 9.32 1.02 -0.98
C THR A 584 10.37 1.20 0.12
N ALA A 585 11.51 1.79 -0.21
CA ALA A 585 12.62 2.11 0.72
C ALA A 585 12.60 3.58 1.19
N PHE A 586 11.52 4.31 0.96
CA PHE A 586 11.34 5.66 1.47
C PHE A 586 10.80 5.59 2.91
N GLU A 587 11.41 6.36 3.81
CA GLU A 587 11.08 6.38 5.25
C GLU A 587 10.49 7.71 5.70
N GLY A 588 10.25 8.66 4.78
CA GLY A 588 9.56 9.90 5.11
C GLY A 588 8.09 9.64 5.49
N ALA A 589 7.51 10.54 6.29
CA ALA A 589 6.15 10.35 6.81
C ALA A 589 5.05 10.59 5.77
N ASN A 590 5.37 11.33 4.69
CA ASN A 590 4.43 11.62 3.61
C ASN A 590 5.16 11.63 2.26
N LEU A 591 4.57 10.95 1.28
CA LEU A 591 4.95 11.02 -0.13
C LEU A 591 3.78 11.56 -0.94
N ALA A 592 4.04 12.45 -1.90
CA ALA A 592 3.07 12.82 -2.92
C ALA A 592 3.70 12.79 -4.30
N VAL A 593 3.14 12.02 -5.22
CA VAL A 593 3.61 11.97 -6.61
C VAL A 593 2.46 11.95 -7.60
N ASN A 594 2.56 12.78 -8.64
CA ASN A 594 1.68 12.69 -9.80
C ASN A 594 2.44 12.13 -11.00
N GLY A 595 1.78 11.24 -11.74
CA GLY A 595 2.35 10.62 -12.92
C GLY A 595 1.33 10.27 -13.99
N LEU A 596 1.83 9.68 -15.06
CA LEU A 596 1.06 9.37 -16.27
C LEU A 596 1.32 7.93 -16.69
N ALA A 597 0.37 7.29 -17.36
CA ALA A 597 0.56 5.92 -17.86
C ALA A 597 -0.04 5.71 -19.26
N GLY A 598 0.80 5.34 -20.22
CA GLY A 598 0.37 5.01 -21.60
C GLY A 598 -0.19 6.19 -22.41
N LEU A 599 -0.08 7.43 -21.93
CA LEU A 599 -0.56 8.62 -22.63
C LEU A 599 0.51 9.15 -23.60
N ASN A 600 0.09 9.50 -24.81
CA ASN A 600 0.94 10.25 -25.75
C ASN A 600 0.60 11.74 -25.60
N ASN A 601 1.62 12.58 -25.46
CA ASN A 601 1.61 14.01 -25.07
C ASN A 601 0.71 15.01 -25.88
N ALA A 602 -0.36 14.59 -26.55
CA ALA A 602 -1.21 15.46 -27.35
C ALA A 602 -2.64 15.52 -26.79
N GLY A 603 -2.84 15.98 -25.55
CA GLY A 603 -4.19 16.32 -25.11
C GLY A 603 -4.48 16.57 -23.63
N SER A 604 -3.62 16.20 -22.67
CA SER A 604 -3.93 16.47 -21.27
C SER A 604 -3.70 17.95 -20.96
N ASP A 605 -4.77 18.73 -20.85
CA ASP A 605 -4.75 20.16 -20.55
C ASP A 605 -4.06 20.51 -19.20
N ASN A 606 -3.72 19.50 -18.38
CA ASN A 606 -3.14 19.64 -17.03
C ASN A 606 -1.61 19.70 -16.95
N PHE A 607 -0.84 19.24 -17.95
CA PHE A 607 0.62 19.07 -17.83
C PHE A 607 1.39 19.71 -18.99
N GLY A 608 1.23 21.02 -19.16
CA GLY A 608 1.55 21.83 -20.35
C GLY A 608 2.99 21.90 -20.89
N ASP A 609 3.79 20.82 -20.86
CA ASP A 609 5.15 20.74 -21.41
C ASP A 609 5.30 19.68 -22.54
N ASP A 610 6.31 19.86 -23.39
CA ASP A 610 6.59 19.07 -24.61
C ASP A 610 7.58 17.91 -24.30
N TRP A 611 7.06 16.74 -23.89
CA TRP A 611 7.81 15.51 -23.61
C TRP A 611 7.42 14.36 -24.56
N GLU A 612 8.36 13.48 -24.89
CA GLU A 612 8.11 12.29 -25.72
C GLU A 612 7.79 11.06 -24.85
N PRO A 613 6.72 10.31 -25.14
CA PRO A 613 6.39 9.08 -24.43
C PRO A 613 7.37 7.95 -24.76
N ASN A 614 7.69 7.11 -23.77
CA ASN A 614 8.38 5.84 -23.99
C ASN A 614 7.43 4.94 -24.82
N ALA A 615 7.75 4.73 -26.10
CA ALA A 615 6.78 4.33 -27.13
C ALA A 615 6.27 2.87 -27.09
N ASP A 616 6.35 2.18 -25.95
CA ASP A 616 6.02 0.75 -25.85
C ASP A 616 4.83 0.50 -24.92
N ALA A 617 3.94 -0.41 -25.32
CA ALA A 617 2.90 -0.95 -24.44
C ALA A 617 3.55 -1.84 -23.36
N ARG A 618 3.90 -1.21 -22.24
CA ARG A 618 4.60 -1.82 -21.09
C ARG A 618 3.78 -1.62 -19.80
N ALA A 619 4.13 -2.41 -18.79
CA ALA A 619 3.62 -2.25 -17.44
C ALA A 619 4.13 -0.93 -16.82
N HIS A 620 3.24 -0.26 -16.10
CA HIS A 620 3.51 0.87 -15.24
C HIS A 620 3.22 0.41 -13.81
N VAL A 621 4.10 0.71 -12.87
CA VAL A 621 3.96 0.32 -11.47
C VAL A 621 4.39 1.48 -10.57
N TYR A 622 3.57 1.75 -9.56
CA TYR A 622 3.88 2.65 -8.45
C TYR A 622 3.85 1.84 -7.17
N ASN A 623 4.97 1.75 -6.48
CA ASN A 623 5.09 1.08 -5.18
C ASN A 623 5.53 2.09 -4.12
N THR A 624 4.90 2.08 -2.95
CA THR A 624 5.29 2.94 -1.82
C THR A 624 5.59 2.13 -0.54
N ALA A 625 5.96 2.81 0.54
CA ALA A 625 6.63 2.22 1.69
C ALA A 625 5.75 1.24 2.48
N ASN A 626 6.22 0.01 2.68
CA ASN A 626 5.42 -1.07 3.27
C ASN A 626 5.37 -1.12 4.81
N GLU A 627 6.36 -0.54 5.53
CA GLU A 627 6.52 -0.84 6.97
C GLU A 627 6.47 0.39 7.91
N ALA A 628 6.68 1.61 7.39
CA ALA A 628 6.83 2.81 8.24
C ALA A 628 5.52 3.56 8.54
N GLY A 629 4.39 3.22 7.91
CA GLY A 629 3.13 3.95 8.09
C GLY A 629 3.12 5.33 7.42
N SER A 630 3.73 5.45 6.23
CA SER A 630 3.77 6.72 5.47
C SER A 630 2.39 7.00 4.88
N ASN A 631 1.90 8.24 4.97
CA ASN A 631 0.65 8.62 4.29
C ASN A 631 0.98 9.09 2.88
N ASP A 632 0.69 8.25 1.89
CA ASP A 632 1.11 8.49 0.51
C ASP A 632 -0.05 8.99 -0.35
N THR A 633 0.25 9.91 -1.27
CA THR A 633 -0.69 10.44 -2.26
C THR A 633 -0.21 10.11 -3.66
N ILE A 634 -0.88 9.20 -4.34
CA ILE A 634 -0.54 8.73 -5.69
C ILE A 634 -1.62 9.14 -6.67
N ASN A 635 -1.30 10.09 -7.56
CA ASN A 635 -2.21 10.54 -8.60
C ASN A 635 -1.71 10.09 -9.97
N VAL A 636 -2.47 9.25 -10.69
CA VAL A 636 -2.05 8.74 -12.01
C VAL A 636 -3.14 8.93 -13.05
N THR A 637 -2.85 9.73 -14.09
CA THR A 637 -3.72 9.80 -15.27
C THR A 637 -3.24 8.78 -16.31
N TYR A 638 -4.13 7.90 -16.78
CA TYR A 638 -3.76 6.82 -17.68
C TYR A 638 -4.58 6.77 -18.96
N SER A 639 -4.02 6.18 -20.00
CA SER A 639 -4.70 6.04 -21.30
C SER A 639 -5.68 4.88 -21.28
N LEU A 640 -6.97 5.21 -21.36
CA LEU A 640 -8.05 4.25 -21.51
C LEU A 640 -7.95 3.47 -22.83
N ASP A 641 -7.49 4.13 -23.90
CA ASP A 641 -7.26 3.47 -25.18
C ASP A 641 -6.22 2.35 -25.06
N LYS A 642 -5.18 2.55 -24.25
CA LYS A 642 -4.13 1.55 -24.01
C LYS A 642 -4.58 0.46 -23.06
N ALA A 643 -5.31 0.81 -22.01
CA ALA A 643 -5.91 -0.17 -21.12
C ALA A 643 -6.88 -1.11 -21.85
N ALA A 644 -7.61 -0.61 -22.86
CA ALA A 644 -8.52 -1.41 -23.67
C ALA A 644 -7.83 -2.30 -24.74
N GLU A 645 -6.53 -2.10 -25.05
CA GLU A 645 -5.78 -2.91 -26.01
C GLU A 645 -5.31 -4.24 -25.37
N PHE A 646 -5.46 -5.39 -26.05
CA PHE A 646 -4.99 -6.73 -25.60
C PHE A 646 -3.44 -6.86 -25.49
N ASN A 647 -2.70 -5.76 -25.55
CA ASN A 647 -1.25 -5.77 -25.71
C ASN A 647 -0.56 -4.99 -24.58
N GLY A 648 0.08 -5.70 -23.65
CA GLY A 648 1.25 -5.23 -22.89
C GLY A 648 1.08 -4.09 -21.87
N PHE A 649 0.01 -3.29 -21.95
CA PHE A 649 -0.27 -2.24 -20.96
C PHE A 649 -0.83 -2.85 -19.67
N SER A 650 -0.26 -2.44 -18.55
CA SER A 650 -0.86 -2.58 -17.23
C SER A 650 -0.47 -1.38 -16.36
N LEU A 651 -1.28 -1.08 -15.36
CA LEU A 651 -0.99 -0.12 -14.31
C LEU A 651 -1.24 -0.79 -12.95
N GLY A 652 -0.19 -0.92 -12.15
CA GLY A 652 -0.28 -1.35 -10.75
C GLY A 652 0.04 -0.20 -9.81
N ILE A 653 -0.81 0.05 -8.82
CA ILE A 653 -0.52 0.96 -7.72
C ILE A 653 -0.59 0.13 -6.44
N ASN A 654 0.54 0.00 -5.75
CA ASN A 654 0.64 -0.73 -4.50
C ASN A 654 1.15 0.21 -3.43
N THR A 655 0.32 0.54 -2.47
CA THR A 655 0.73 1.29 -1.29
C THR A 655 0.84 0.35 -0.09
N GLY A 656 1.60 0.80 0.90
CA GLY A 656 1.96 0.00 2.07
C GLY A 656 1.07 0.26 3.26
N ALA A 657 1.66 0.44 4.44
CA ALA A 657 0.94 0.87 5.63
C ALA A 657 0.86 2.40 5.68
N GLY A 658 -0.24 2.95 6.20
CA GLY A 658 -0.51 4.39 6.26
C GLY A 658 -1.89 4.76 5.71
N ASP A 659 -2.40 5.95 6.06
CA ASP A 659 -3.67 6.42 5.51
C ASP A 659 -3.42 6.99 4.09
N ASP A 660 -3.43 6.12 3.07
CA ASP A 660 -3.06 6.49 1.70
C ASP A 660 -4.21 7.10 0.90
N THR A 661 -3.87 7.92 -0.09
CA THR A 661 -4.81 8.52 -1.06
C THR A 661 -4.37 8.19 -2.47
N ILE A 662 -5.20 7.47 -3.21
CA ILE A 662 -4.92 7.03 -4.58
C ILE A 662 -6.00 7.60 -5.50
N HIS A 663 -5.61 8.44 -6.46
CA HIS A 663 -6.53 8.99 -7.46
C HIS A 663 -6.06 8.62 -8.86
N THR A 664 -6.82 7.79 -9.55
CA THR A 664 -6.57 7.49 -10.96
C THR A 664 -7.58 8.19 -11.85
N ILE A 665 -7.12 8.74 -12.96
CA ILE A 665 -7.98 9.38 -13.97
C ILE A 665 -7.79 8.65 -15.30
N SER A 666 -8.83 8.02 -15.83
CA SER A 666 -8.78 7.43 -17.17
C SER A 666 -9.04 8.49 -18.24
N GLU A 667 -8.20 8.57 -19.27
CA GLU A 667 -8.40 9.47 -20.40
C GLU A 667 -8.57 8.71 -21.73
N ASN A 668 -9.66 8.99 -22.44
CA ASN A 668 -9.89 8.50 -23.80
C ASN A 668 -9.34 9.51 -24.82
N THR A 669 -8.14 9.26 -25.33
CA THR A 669 -7.44 10.16 -26.26
C THR A 669 -7.88 10.00 -27.72
N SER A 670 -8.49 8.86 -28.07
CA SER A 670 -8.83 8.50 -29.46
C SER A 670 -10.31 8.70 -29.80
N GLY A 671 -11.17 8.96 -28.81
CA GLY A 671 -12.62 9.08 -28.98
C GLY A 671 -13.29 7.80 -29.48
N ASN A 672 -12.68 6.64 -29.25
CA ASN A 672 -13.18 5.34 -29.69
C ASN A 672 -14.13 4.72 -28.64
N ASN A 673 -15.14 3.98 -29.08
CA ASN A 673 -16.05 3.22 -28.20
C ASN A 673 -15.43 1.88 -27.76
N LEU A 674 -14.20 1.88 -27.23
CA LEU A 674 -13.50 0.67 -26.76
C LEU A 674 -13.66 0.41 -25.26
N LEU A 675 -14.40 1.24 -24.54
CA LEU A 675 -14.59 1.21 -23.08
C LEU A 675 -14.81 -0.22 -22.56
N ASN A 676 -15.80 -0.93 -23.11
CA ASN A 676 -16.18 -2.28 -22.68
C ASN A 676 -15.11 -3.36 -22.91
N GLN A 677 -14.02 -3.08 -23.63
CA GLN A 677 -12.94 -4.07 -23.82
C GLN A 677 -11.96 -4.09 -22.64
N GLN A 678 -11.82 -2.99 -21.91
CA GLN A 678 -11.03 -2.98 -20.67
C GLN A 678 -11.73 -3.82 -19.60
N ASP A 679 -13.06 -3.80 -19.50
CA ASP A 679 -13.81 -4.58 -18.50
C ASP A 679 -13.55 -6.09 -18.62
N LEU A 680 -13.18 -6.57 -19.80
CA LEU A 680 -12.83 -7.97 -20.05
C LEU A 680 -11.39 -8.32 -19.65
N GLN A 681 -10.58 -7.33 -19.26
CA GLN A 681 -9.15 -7.43 -18.96
C GLN A 681 -8.78 -6.48 -17.81
N PRO A 682 -8.79 -6.94 -16.55
CA PRO A 682 -8.40 -6.10 -15.41
C PRO A 682 -6.88 -5.88 -15.42
N ASN A 683 -6.42 -4.88 -16.18
CA ASN A 683 -5.01 -4.51 -16.30
C ASN A 683 -4.66 -3.22 -15.55
N VAL A 684 -5.62 -2.62 -14.86
CA VAL A 684 -5.41 -1.56 -13.87
C VAL A 684 -5.78 -2.12 -12.50
N THR A 685 -4.82 -2.15 -11.59
CA THR A 685 -4.96 -2.74 -10.24
C THR A 685 -4.46 -1.76 -9.19
N ILE A 686 -5.24 -1.60 -8.12
CA ILE A 686 -4.92 -0.79 -6.95
C ILE A 686 -4.96 -1.69 -5.73
N ASN A 687 -3.86 -1.72 -4.98
CA ASN A 687 -3.74 -2.37 -3.68
C ASN A 687 -3.32 -1.31 -2.67
N ALA A 688 -4.23 -0.86 -1.82
CA ALA A 688 -3.98 0.25 -0.89
C ALA A 688 -3.40 -0.18 0.47
N GLY A 689 -3.06 -1.47 0.63
CA GLY A 689 -2.44 -1.96 1.85
C GLY A 689 -3.40 -2.06 3.05
N SER A 690 -2.97 -1.62 4.22
CA SER A 690 -3.77 -1.56 5.46
C SER A 690 -4.07 -0.10 5.84
N ASP A 691 -4.74 0.13 6.97
CA ASP A 691 -5.09 1.45 7.49
C ASP A 691 -6.20 2.16 6.68
N ASN A 692 -6.49 3.45 6.92
CA ASN A 692 -7.69 4.08 6.35
C ASN A 692 -7.38 4.73 5.00
N ASN A 693 -7.62 3.99 3.93
CA ASN A 693 -7.27 4.41 2.59
C ASN A 693 -8.42 5.14 1.88
N THR A 694 -8.06 6.07 0.99
CA THR A 694 -9.00 6.73 0.08
C THR A 694 -8.62 6.43 -1.35
N VAL A 695 -9.47 5.69 -2.06
CA VAL A 695 -9.29 5.36 -3.49
C VAL A 695 -10.34 6.09 -4.32
N TRP A 696 -9.90 6.77 -5.38
CA TRP A 696 -10.76 7.44 -6.33
C TRP A 696 -10.38 7.05 -7.76
N THR A 697 -11.27 6.39 -8.51
CA THR A 697 -11.03 5.93 -9.88
C THR A 697 -11.86 6.69 -10.91
N GLU A 698 -11.56 7.96 -11.13
CA GLU A 698 -12.30 8.81 -12.08
C GLU A 698 -12.19 8.32 -13.53
N GLY A 699 -13.33 8.23 -14.22
CA GLY A 699 -13.39 7.94 -15.65
C GLY A 699 -14.16 6.66 -15.99
N ALA A 700 -13.76 6.01 -17.09
CA ALA A 700 -14.42 4.83 -17.61
C ALA A 700 -13.51 3.59 -17.58
N GLY A 701 -14.17 2.43 -17.57
CA GLY A 701 -13.57 1.11 -17.67
C GLY A 701 -13.10 0.53 -16.33
N GLY A 702 -12.82 -0.77 -16.32
CA GLY A 702 -12.63 -1.54 -15.09
C GLY A 702 -11.25 -1.41 -14.42
N VAL A 703 -11.28 -1.17 -13.11
CA VAL A 703 -10.18 -1.16 -12.16
C VAL A 703 -10.45 -2.19 -11.08
N SER A 704 -9.45 -3.01 -10.75
CA SER A 704 -9.50 -3.90 -9.60
C SER A 704 -8.93 -3.19 -8.37
N ILE A 705 -9.72 -3.06 -7.31
CA ILE A 705 -9.42 -2.27 -6.12
C ILE A 705 -9.45 -3.19 -4.90
N THR A 706 -8.35 -3.20 -4.14
CA THR A 706 -8.27 -3.86 -2.83
C THR A 706 -7.71 -2.90 -1.79
N THR A 707 -8.41 -2.71 -0.66
CA THR A 707 -7.98 -1.78 0.41
C THR A 707 -7.65 -2.45 1.74
N GLY A 708 -7.78 -3.77 1.83
CA GLY A 708 -7.25 -4.56 2.94
C GLY A 708 -8.00 -4.34 4.26
N THR A 709 -7.30 -3.95 5.33
CA THR A 709 -7.92 -3.74 6.65
C THR A 709 -7.91 -2.27 7.00
N GLY A 710 -9.02 -1.69 7.46
CA GLY A 710 -9.07 -0.25 7.70
C GLY A 710 -10.49 0.29 7.73
N ASN A 711 -10.67 1.61 7.75
CA ASN A 711 -11.97 2.20 7.42
C ASN A 711 -11.79 2.99 6.13
N ASP A 712 -11.93 2.28 5.02
CA ASP A 712 -11.58 2.76 3.70
C ASP A 712 -12.72 3.54 3.05
N VAL A 713 -12.37 4.36 2.07
CA VAL A 713 -13.30 5.10 1.25
C VAL A 713 -12.96 4.89 -0.21
N ILE A 714 -13.88 4.30 -0.97
CA ILE A 714 -13.69 4.02 -2.39
C ILE A 714 -14.73 4.81 -3.19
N TYR A 715 -14.28 5.65 -4.11
CA TYR A 715 -15.08 6.38 -5.08
C TYR A 715 -14.81 5.79 -6.47
N THR A 716 -15.73 4.99 -7.02
CA THR A 716 -15.44 4.27 -8.27
C THR A 716 -15.46 5.16 -9.51
N ASP A 717 -16.05 6.36 -9.47
CA ASP A 717 -15.92 7.37 -10.56
C ASP A 717 -15.96 8.79 -10.01
N ASN A 718 -17.09 9.22 -9.44
CA ASN A 718 -17.29 10.55 -8.88
C ASN A 718 -16.99 11.74 -9.85
N SER A 719 -16.90 11.48 -11.16
CA SER A 719 -16.50 12.47 -12.18
C SER A 719 -17.44 13.67 -12.30
N GLY A 720 -18.70 13.54 -11.87
CA GLY A 720 -19.64 14.66 -11.89
C GLY A 720 -19.20 15.84 -11.02
N LEU A 721 -18.41 15.62 -9.96
CA LEU A 721 -17.84 16.68 -9.13
C LEU A 721 -16.70 17.44 -9.81
N SER A 722 -15.75 16.70 -10.40
CA SER A 722 -14.60 17.24 -11.16
C SER A 722 -15.05 18.24 -12.24
N GLN A 723 -16.18 17.97 -12.90
CA GLN A 723 -16.73 18.85 -13.94
C GLN A 723 -17.29 20.19 -13.45
N MET A 724 -17.59 20.34 -12.16
CA MET A 724 -18.21 21.55 -11.65
C MET A 724 -17.23 22.72 -11.45
N ASN A 725 -15.96 22.61 -11.85
CA ASN A 725 -14.90 23.63 -11.71
C ASN A 725 -14.74 24.19 -10.27
N SER A 726 -15.30 23.50 -9.27
CA SER A 726 -15.38 23.96 -7.88
C SER A 726 -15.48 22.83 -6.86
N ASP A 727 -15.28 21.57 -7.26
CA ASP A 727 -15.23 20.33 -6.46
C ASP A 727 -16.38 20.11 -5.46
N LEU A 728 -17.51 20.79 -5.63
CA LEU A 728 -18.62 20.78 -4.66
C LEU A 728 -19.92 20.40 -5.36
N GLY A 729 -20.59 19.36 -4.84
CA GLY A 729 -21.80 18.78 -5.43
C GLY A 729 -23.08 19.51 -5.05
N ALA A 730 -24.18 18.75 -4.99
CA ALA A 730 -25.47 19.26 -4.54
C ALA A 730 -25.33 20.06 -3.24
N THR A 731 -25.97 21.22 -3.15
CA THR A 731 -25.80 22.14 -2.03
C THR A 731 -27.14 22.47 -1.39
N TRP A 732 -27.28 22.15 -0.10
CA TRP A 732 -28.41 22.50 0.74
C TRP A 732 -28.10 23.63 1.71
N LEU A 733 -29.14 24.36 2.09
CA LEU A 733 -29.11 25.50 2.97
C LEU A 733 -30.04 25.27 4.16
N VAL A 734 -29.59 25.65 5.34
CA VAL A 734 -30.39 25.66 6.57
C VAL A 734 -30.37 27.06 7.16
N ASN A 735 -31.52 27.48 7.71
CA ASN A 735 -31.69 28.77 8.38
C ASN A 735 -31.37 29.99 7.47
N THR A 736 -31.89 30.01 6.24
CA THR A 736 -31.66 31.11 5.29
C THR A 736 -32.74 32.20 5.27
N ALA A 737 -33.91 31.93 5.86
CA ALA A 737 -35.03 32.86 5.89
C ALA A 737 -34.85 34.03 6.88
N ASN A 738 -33.85 33.99 7.75
CA ASN A 738 -33.62 35.06 8.72
C ASN A 738 -33.01 36.30 8.05
N THR A 739 -33.85 37.31 7.85
CA THR A 739 -33.49 38.57 7.17
C THR A 739 -33.36 39.76 8.13
N GLU A 740 -33.52 39.55 9.43
CA GLU A 740 -33.50 40.63 10.42
C GLU A 740 -32.12 40.81 11.08
N PHE A 741 -31.46 41.93 10.82
CA PHE A 741 -30.15 42.28 11.42
C PHE A 741 -30.19 42.41 12.96
N THR A 742 -31.36 42.66 13.55
CA THR A 742 -31.55 42.65 15.01
C THR A 742 -31.66 41.24 15.60
N ASP A 743 -31.70 40.24 14.73
CA ASP A 743 -31.91 38.84 15.00
C ASP A 743 -30.76 37.95 14.48
N LEU A 744 -29.52 38.41 14.66
CA LEU A 744 -28.32 37.64 14.29
C LEU A 744 -28.05 36.42 15.20
N ARG A 745 -28.99 36.07 16.09
CA ARG A 745 -28.90 34.94 17.05
C ARG A 745 -30.11 33.99 17.01
N GLY A 746 -31.15 34.27 16.20
CA GLY A 746 -32.47 33.66 16.33
C GLY A 746 -33.20 34.23 17.56
N THR A 747 -34.31 34.93 17.33
CA THR A 747 -34.90 36.06 18.10
C THR A 747 -34.21 36.56 19.39
N ILE A 748 -34.38 37.84 19.72
CA ILE A 748 -34.18 38.36 21.09
C ILE A 748 -34.97 37.54 22.16
N ALA A 749 -35.90 36.66 21.74
CA ALA A 749 -36.66 35.71 22.55
C ALA A 749 -36.14 34.25 22.52
N GLY A 750 -35.15 33.88 21.69
CA GLY A 750 -34.69 32.50 21.51
C GLY A 750 -35.70 31.60 20.78
N LEU A 751 -35.33 30.34 20.53
CA LEU A 751 -36.27 29.32 20.06
C LEU A 751 -37.29 29.06 21.18
N SER A 752 -38.60 29.17 20.91
CA SER A 752 -39.67 28.99 21.90
C SER A 752 -40.29 27.59 21.78
N SER A 753 -40.68 26.97 22.89
CA SER A 753 -41.45 25.71 22.87
C SER A 753 -42.90 25.90 22.41
N GLY A 754 -43.37 27.13 22.22
CA GLY A 754 -44.77 27.44 21.92
C GLY A 754 -45.74 27.11 23.07
N GLN A 755 -45.22 26.73 24.24
CA GLN A 755 -45.97 26.52 25.47
C GLN A 755 -45.78 27.69 26.42
N THR A 756 -46.81 27.98 27.21
CA THR A 756 -46.72 28.99 28.27
C THR A 756 -46.95 28.37 29.63
N THR A 757 -46.32 28.93 30.65
CA THR A 757 -46.62 28.59 32.04
C THR A 757 -48.04 29.07 32.42
N PRO A 758 -48.63 28.62 33.56
CA PRO A 758 -49.95 29.10 33.98
C PRO A 758 -50.06 30.62 34.19
N ALA A 759 -48.95 31.32 34.46
CA ALA A 759 -48.91 32.79 34.49
C ALA A 759 -48.91 33.45 33.10
N GLY A 760 -48.83 32.67 32.03
CA GLY A 760 -48.78 33.15 30.64
C GLY A 760 -47.38 33.53 30.15
N ASN A 761 -46.33 33.10 30.84
CA ASN A 761 -44.94 33.34 30.42
C ASN A 761 -44.51 32.28 29.42
N ASP A 762 -43.80 32.68 28.37
CA ASP A 762 -43.30 31.77 27.35
C ASP A 762 -42.20 30.85 27.89
N ILE A 763 -42.14 29.62 27.39
CA ILE A 763 -41.15 28.63 27.78
C ILE A 763 -40.19 28.43 26.60
N PRO A 764 -38.87 28.70 26.75
CA PRO A 764 -37.90 28.44 25.70
C PRO A 764 -37.83 26.97 25.28
N ALA A 765 -37.33 26.71 24.08
CA ALA A 765 -37.20 25.36 23.54
C ALA A 765 -36.26 24.52 24.41
N VAL A 766 -36.79 23.40 24.89
CA VAL A 766 -36.04 22.41 25.66
C VAL A 766 -35.53 21.36 24.69
N LEU A 767 -34.23 21.39 24.42
CA LEU A 767 -33.54 20.42 23.56
C LEU A 767 -32.83 19.33 24.37
N PHE A 768 -32.84 19.42 25.71
CA PHE A 768 -32.27 18.40 26.58
C PHE A 768 -32.84 16.99 26.32
N GLY A 769 -31.94 16.06 26.03
CA GLY A 769 -32.24 14.66 25.73
C GLY A 769 -32.97 14.43 24.41
N ALA A 770 -33.13 15.46 23.57
CA ALA A 770 -33.59 15.30 22.20
C ALA A 770 -32.52 14.62 21.35
N GLN A 771 -32.94 13.88 20.34
CA GLN A 771 -32.06 13.32 19.31
C GLN A 771 -32.28 14.08 18.01
N LEU A 772 -31.19 14.47 17.36
CA LEU A 772 -31.18 15.01 16.01
C LEU A 772 -30.66 13.93 15.06
N THR A 773 -31.37 13.72 13.96
CA THR A 773 -31.01 12.77 12.90
C THR A 773 -30.84 13.53 11.59
N VAL A 774 -29.72 13.32 10.93
CA VAL A 774 -29.48 13.74 9.54
C VAL A 774 -29.52 12.48 8.68
N THR A 775 -30.32 12.48 7.62
CA THR A 775 -30.47 11.36 6.69
C THR A 775 -30.24 11.85 5.27
N LEU A 776 -29.38 11.17 4.52
CA LEU A 776 -29.09 11.40 3.10
C LEU A 776 -29.55 10.18 2.30
N ALA A 777 -30.50 10.36 1.37
CA ALA A 777 -30.77 9.37 0.33
C ALA A 777 -29.76 9.53 -0.82
N GLY A 778 -29.48 8.46 -1.55
CA GLY A 778 -28.58 8.51 -2.72
C GLY A 778 -29.18 9.27 -3.90
N ALA A 779 -28.37 9.45 -4.93
CA ALA A 779 -28.72 10.27 -6.08
C ALA A 779 -29.92 9.71 -6.87
N GLN A 780 -30.69 10.58 -7.53
CA GLN A 780 -31.82 10.15 -8.36
C GLN A 780 -31.41 9.42 -9.65
N THR A 781 -30.17 9.63 -10.10
CA THR A 781 -29.60 8.98 -11.28
C THR A 781 -28.48 8.06 -10.82
N GLY A 782 -28.52 6.79 -11.25
CA GLY A 782 -27.47 5.80 -11.02
C GLY A 782 -27.41 5.18 -9.62
N GLY A 783 -28.45 5.34 -8.78
CA GLY A 783 -28.56 4.63 -7.50
C GLY A 783 -30.00 4.23 -7.22
N GLU A 784 -30.42 3.05 -7.69
CA GLU A 784 -31.82 2.65 -7.62
C GLU A 784 -32.27 2.31 -6.20
N VAL A 785 -31.42 1.70 -5.36
CA VAL A 785 -31.82 1.24 -4.02
C VAL A 785 -32.27 2.39 -3.13
N THR A 786 -31.49 3.47 -3.06
CA THR A 786 -31.84 4.63 -2.23
C THR A 786 -32.66 5.70 -2.97
N SER A 787 -33.11 5.42 -4.20
CA SER A 787 -33.83 6.40 -5.01
C SER A 787 -35.13 6.84 -4.33
N GLY A 788 -35.21 8.12 -3.96
CA GLY A 788 -36.39 8.73 -3.35
C GLY A 788 -36.08 9.56 -2.10
N ALA A 789 -37.10 10.22 -1.56
CA ALA A 789 -36.95 11.13 -0.44
C ALA A 789 -36.29 10.46 0.78
N ALA A 790 -35.34 11.15 1.39
CA ALA A 790 -34.73 10.72 2.65
C ALA A 790 -35.80 10.59 3.74
N ALA A 791 -35.73 9.49 4.47
CA ALA A 791 -36.63 9.17 5.55
C ALA A 791 -35.85 8.51 6.69
N ALA A 792 -35.72 9.21 7.82
CA ALA A 792 -35.03 8.67 9.00
C ALA A 792 -35.52 7.25 9.36
N PHE A 793 -34.58 6.34 9.60
CA PHE A 793 -34.79 4.91 9.89
C PHE A 793 -35.53 4.12 8.81
N GLY A 794 -35.65 4.64 7.58
CA GLY A 794 -36.42 4.00 6.52
C GLY A 794 -35.87 4.14 5.10
N ASN A 795 -35.19 5.24 4.76
CA ASN A 795 -34.51 5.42 3.48
C ASN A 795 -33.38 6.45 3.61
N GLY A 796 -32.16 6.02 3.28
CA GLY A 796 -30.93 6.81 3.26
C GLY A 796 -29.97 6.49 4.40
N PHE A 797 -28.75 6.98 4.26
CA PHE A 797 -27.67 6.90 5.24
C PHE A 797 -27.88 7.96 6.31
N GLU A 798 -27.75 7.59 7.58
CA GLU A 798 -28.09 8.48 8.68
C GLU A 798 -27.04 8.57 9.78
N GLY A 799 -26.98 9.75 10.39
CA GLY A 799 -26.21 10.02 11.58
C GLY A 799 -27.10 10.63 12.66
N VAL A 800 -26.92 10.18 13.90
CA VAL A 800 -27.74 10.58 15.05
C VAL A 800 -26.86 11.17 16.13
N ILE A 801 -27.29 12.30 16.72
CA ILE A 801 -26.64 12.89 17.89
C ILE A 801 -27.65 13.17 19.00
N ASN A 802 -27.23 12.96 20.24
CA ASN A 802 -27.99 13.44 21.39
C ASN A 802 -27.65 14.91 21.62
N MET A 803 -28.66 15.77 21.67
CA MET A 803 -28.45 17.21 21.88
C MET A 803 -27.74 17.53 23.20
N ASN A 804 -27.74 16.63 24.18
CA ASN A 804 -26.95 16.79 25.40
C ASN A 804 -25.45 16.88 25.13
N ASP A 805 -24.95 16.24 24.06
CA ASP A 805 -23.53 16.25 23.71
C ASP A 805 -23.08 17.64 23.24
N ILE A 806 -24.01 18.45 22.72
CA ILE A 806 -23.80 19.84 22.33
C ILE A 806 -24.08 20.81 23.49
N LEU A 807 -25.13 20.54 24.26
CA LEU A 807 -25.61 21.44 25.32
C LEU A 807 -24.80 21.34 26.62
N GLY A 808 -24.19 20.18 26.88
CA GLY A 808 -23.64 19.82 28.19
C GLY A 808 -24.71 19.82 29.28
N ASP A 809 -24.53 20.64 30.31
CA ASP A 809 -25.50 20.77 31.42
C ASP A 809 -26.70 21.67 31.09
N ARG A 810 -26.69 22.37 29.95
CA ARG A 810 -27.79 23.26 29.56
C ARG A 810 -29.04 22.46 29.19
N ILE A 811 -30.20 23.04 29.47
CA ILE A 811 -31.51 22.42 29.19
C ILE A 811 -32.18 23.04 27.95
N PHE A 812 -32.02 24.36 27.82
CA PHE A 812 -32.55 25.13 26.70
C PHE A 812 -31.48 25.24 25.61
N GLY A 813 -31.89 25.05 24.36
CA GLY A 813 -31.04 25.20 23.19
C GLY A 813 -31.55 26.29 22.25
N ASP A 814 -30.65 26.80 21.40
CA ASP A 814 -30.94 27.78 20.36
C ASP A 814 -30.57 27.27 18.95
N GLN A 815 -30.71 28.12 17.93
CA GLN A 815 -30.38 27.76 16.54
C GLN A 815 -28.91 27.40 16.36
N ASN A 816 -27.99 28.06 17.08
CA ASN A 816 -26.57 27.79 16.96
C ASN A 816 -26.25 26.39 17.53
N ASP A 817 -26.95 25.97 18.59
CA ASP A 817 -26.84 24.60 19.11
C ASP A 817 -27.34 23.56 18.11
N VAL A 818 -28.40 23.87 17.35
CA VAL A 818 -28.90 22.99 16.28
C VAL A 818 -27.91 22.92 15.11
N ASN A 819 -27.39 24.05 14.64
CA ASN A 819 -26.38 24.07 13.58
C ASN A 819 -25.10 23.32 14.00
N ALA A 820 -24.65 23.51 15.25
CA ALA A 820 -23.52 22.79 15.81
C ALA A 820 -23.77 21.27 15.87
N ALA A 821 -24.99 20.85 16.23
CA ALA A 821 -25.37 19.44 16.20
C ALA A 821 -25.33 18.87 14.78
N ILE A 822 -25.86 19.59 13.78
CA ILE A 822 -25.83 19.16 12.37
C ILE A 822 -24.38 19.05 11.87
N MET A 823 -23.53 20.06 12.11
CA MET A 823 -22.11 20.00 11.75
C MET A 823 -21.39 18.84 12.44
N GLN A 824 -21.69 18.59 13.72
CA GLN A 824 -21.07 17.48 14.45
C GLN A 824 -21.44 16.13 13.82
N VAL A 825 -22.71 15.94 13.45
CA VAL A 825 -23.18 14.73 12.77
C VAL A 825 -22.56 14.62 11.38
N VAL A 826 -22.69 15.64 10.54
CA VAL A 826 -22.24 15.57 9.14
C VAL A 826 -20.73 15.38 9.06
N ASN A 827 -19.94 16.19 9.76
CA ASN A 827 -18.49 16.22 9.56
C ASN A 827 -17.71 15.17 10.36
N ASN A 828 -18.33 14.44 11.30
CA ASN A 828 -17.63 13.45 12.15
C ASN A 828 -18.28 12.07 12.17
N HIS A 829 -19.37 11.85 11.43
CA HIS A 829 -19.94 10.52 11.28
C HIS A 829 -19.10 9.67 10.32
N ASN A 830 -18.94 8.38 10.61
CA ASN A 830 -18.11 7.47 9.81
C ASN A 830 -18.55 7.41 8.33
N VAL A 831 -19.86 7.47 8.06
CA VAL A 831 -20.41 7.51 6.70
C VAL A 831 -20.63 8.94 6.20
N LEU A 832 -21.46 9.76 6.87
CA LEU A 832 -21.85 11.07 6.34
C LEU A 832 -20.68 12.03 6.10
N SER A 833 -19.56 11.92 6.84
CA SER A 833 -18.40 12.78 6.60
C SER A 833 -17.67 12.48 5.29
N LYS A 834 -17.95 11.32 4.68
CA LYS A 834 -17.44 10.91 3.37
C LYS A 834 -18.40 11.26 2.22
N LEU A 835 -19.66 11.59 2.55
CA LEU A 835 -20.72 11.91 1.58
C LEU A 835 -21.09 13.39 1.60
N LEU A 836 -20.90 14.08 2.72
CA LEU A 836 -21.35 15.45 2.96
C LEU A 836 -20.31 16.24 3.76
N VAL A 837 -20.30 17.55 3.55
CA VAL A 837 -19.64 18.53 4.42
C VAL A 837 -20.61 19.63 4.82
N ALA A 838 -20.60 20.02 6.09
CA ALA A 838 -21.42 21.10 6.64
C ALA A 838 -20.55 22.25 7.17
N GLU A 839 -20.85 23.46 6.72
CA GLU A 839 -20.09 24.67 7.02
C GLU A 839 -20.99 25.82 7.45
N ASN A 840 -20.47 26.70 8.31
CA ASN A 840 -21.19 27.91 8.70
C ASN A 840 -21.32 28.88 7.51
N GLY A 841 -22.55 29.25 7.20
CA GLY A 841 -22.87 30.33 6.28
C GLY A 841 -22.97 31.69 6.97
N PRO A 842 -23.23 32.77 6.22
CA PRO A 842 -23.49 34.09 6.78
C PRO A 842 -24.76 34.08 7.65
N ASP A 843 -24.83 35.00 8.63
CA ASP A 843 -26.01 35.22 9.46
C ASP A 843 -26.56 33.97 10.18
N ASN A 844 -25.67 33.06 10.61
CA ASN A 844 -25.99 31.81 11.30
C ASN A 844 -26.79 30.81 10.42
N SER A 845 -26.71 30.95 9.09
CA SER A 845 -27.12 29.87 8.17
C SER A 845 -26.09 28.74 8.19
N LEU A 846 -26.48 27.57 7.69
CA LEU A 846 -25.60 26.45 7.45
C LEU A 846 -25.64 26.09 5.97
N VAL A 847 -24.49 25.78 5.39
CA VAL A 847 -24.35 25.26 4.03
C VAL A 847 -23.92 23.80 4.16
N ILE A 848 -24.66 22.89 3.54
CA ILE A 848 -24.34 21.46 3.49
C ILE A 848 -24.10 21.11 2.03
N ARG A 849 -22.97 20.47 1.70
CA ARG A 849 -22.57 20.16 0.32
C ARG A 849 -22.31 18.67 0.19
N SER A 850 -22.67 18.10 -0.96
CA SER A 850 -22.31 16.74 -1.34
C SER A 850 -20.83 16.64 -1.71
N LEU A 851 -20.17 15.62 -1.16
CA LEU A 851 -18.82 15.16 -1.52
C LEU A 851 -18.87 13.99 -2.53
N VAL A 852 -20.08 13.57 -2.90
CA VAL A 852 -20.33 12.61 -3.97
C VAL A 852 -21.09 13.26 -5.11
N ASP A 853 -20.84 12.79 -6.31
CA ASP A 853 -21.56 13.15 -7.51
C ASP A 853 -22.97 12.54 -7.54
N GLY A 854 -23.71 12.88 -8.58
CA GLY A 854 -25.12 12.56 -8.71
C GLY A 854 -26.00 13.79 -8.74
N THR A 855 -27.24 13.57 -9.18
CA THR A 855 -28.29 14.60 -9.18
C THR A 855 -29.24 14.35 -8.01
N PHE A 856 -29.27 15.29 -7.07
CA PHE A 856 -30.08 15.21 -5.85
C PHE A 856 -31.24 16.23 -5.89
N ALA A 857 -32.36 15.85 -5.30
CA ALA A 857 -33.48 16.71 -5.00
C ALA A 857 -33.40 17.28 -3.58
N ALA A 858 -34.24 18.27 -3.30
CA ALA A 858 -34.31 18.92 -1.99
C ALA A 858 -34.65 17.92 -0.87
N GLU A 859 -35.54 16.97 -1.16
CA GLU A 859 -35.98 15.90 -0.28
C GLU A 859 -34.96 14.79 -0.01
N ASP A 860 -33.84 14.73 -0.75
CA ASP A 860 -32.83 13.69 -0.58
C ASP A 860 -31.92 13.97 0.64
N LEU A 861 -31.99 15.16 1.23
CA LEU A 861 -31.43 15.46 2.55
C LEU A 861 -32.57 15.77 3.52
N GLN A 862 -32.65 15.03 4.62
CA GLN A 862 -33.64 15.24 5.67
C GLN A 862 -32.96 15.44 7.03
N ILE A 863 -33.35 16.49 7.75
CA ILE A 863 -32.88 16.76 9.11
C ILE A 863 -34.10 16.75 10.02
N THR A 864 -34.15 15.86 11.00
CA THR A 864 -35.30 15.75 11.91
C THR A 864 -34.86 15.72 13.37
N MET A 865 -35.79 16.10 14.26
CA MET A 865 -35.56 16.06 15.69
C MET A 865 -36.62 15.23 16.42
N LEU A 866 -36.19 14.33 17.29
CA LEU A 866 -37.04 13.56 18.19
C LEU A 866 -36.88 14.09 19.62
N PRO A 867 -37.95 14.60 20.26
CA PRO A 867 -37.87 15.09 21.63
C PRO A 867 -37.69 13.93 22.61
N ALA A 868 -37.10 14.21 23.77
CA ALA A 868 -37.00 13.23 24.85
C ALA A 868 -38.39 12.70 25.27
N GLY A 869 -38.50 11.39 25.48
CA GLY A 869 -39.72 10.76 26.00
C GLY A 869 -39.83 10.89 27.52
N VAL A 870 -40.87 11.54 28.03
CA VAL A 870 -41.03 11.72 29.50
C VAL A 870 -41.29 10.41 30.23
N SER A 871 -41.89 9.41 29.58
CA SER A 871 -42.14 8.10 30.18
C SER A 871 -40.85 7.31 30.51
N GLY A 872 -39.78 7.52 29.73
CA GLY A 872 -38.47 6.90 29.93
C GLY A 872 -37.51 7.72 30.78
N MET A 873 -37.88 8.95 31.14
CA MET A 873 -37.01 9.89 31.83
C MET A 873 -36.93 9.62 33.35
N SER A 874 -35.73 9.76 33.92
CA SER A 874 -35.50 9.58 35.36
C SER A 874 -36.27 10.62 36.19
N SER A 875 -36.62 10.30 37.44
CA SER A 875 -37.27 11.27 38.33
C SER A 875 -36.40 12.50 38.60
N SER A 876 -35.08 12.33 38.59
CA SER A 876 -34.11 13.43 38.69
C SER A 876 -34.17 14.37 37.50
N ASP A 877 -34.20 13.85 36.28
CA ASP A 877 -34.22 14.68 35.07
C ASP A 877 -35.55 15.41 34.91
N LYS A 878 -36.68 14.75 35.23
CA LYS A 878 -37.99 15.42 35.29
C LYS A 878 -37.98 16.60 36.27
N GLY A 879 -37.41 16.40 37.46
CA GLY A 879 -37.27 17.46 38.47
C GLY A 879 -36.33 18.60 38.03
N ARG A 880 -35.28 18.26 37.26
CA ARG A 880 -34.38 19.25 36.65
C ARG A 880 -35.11 20.10 35.61
N LEU A 881 -35.83 19.48 34.67
CA LEU A 881 -36.63 20.22 33.67
C LEU A 881 -37.63 21.15 34.34
N GLU A 882 -38.42 20.63 35.29
CA GLU A 882 -39.42 21.42 36.01
C GLU A 882 -38.78 22.64 36.70
N THR A 883 -37.64 22.43 37.37
CA THR A 883 -36.92 23.51 38.05
C THR A 883 -36.38 24.55 37.08
N ALA A 884 -35.78 24.10 35.97
CA ALA A 884 -35.23 25.00 34.96
C ALA A 884 -36.32 25.82 34.28
N ILE A 885 -37.45 25.22 33.90
CA ILE A 885 -38.59 25.91 33.30
C ILE A 885 -39.15 26.97 34.25
N ARG A 886 -39.35 26.63 35.54
CA ARG A 886 -39.83 27.60 36.54
C ARG A 886 -38.90 28.79 36.71
N GLN A 887 -37.59 28.54 36.66
CA GLN A 887 -36.57 29.59 36.81
C GLN A 887 -36.52 30.49 35.58
N GLU A 888 -36.45 29.91 34.39
CA GLU A 888 -36.31 30.63 33.13
C GLU A 888 -37.56 31.44 32.81
N ALA A 889 -38.74 30.82 32.93
CA ALA A 889 -40.02 31.52 32.73
C ALA A 889 -40.42 32.40 33.92
N ASN A 890 -39.63 32.43 35.01
CA ASN A 890 -39.91 33.16 36.25
C ASN A 890 -41.34 32.90 36.79
N ASP A 891 -41.77 31.64 36.77
CA ASP A 891 -43.11 31.22 37.19
C ASP A 891 -43.04 29.89 37.96
N SER A 892 -43.15 29.98 39.29
CA SER A 892 -43.17 28.80 40.17
C SER A 892 -44.44 27.95 40.05
N SER A 893 -45.48 28.42 39.34
CA SER A 893 -46.78 27.73 39.25
C SER A 893 -46.84 26.62 38.20
N PHE A 894 -45.85 26.54 37.29
CA PHE A 894 -45.72 25.41 36.38
C PHE A 894 -45.61 24.12 37.17
N ASP A 895 -46.51 23.15 36.93
CA ASP A 895 -46.46 21.82 37.54
C ASP A 895 -45.84 20.84 36.54
N GLY A 896 -44.69 20.26 36.90
CA GLY A 896 -43.90 19.33 36.07
C GLY A 896 -44.53 17.95 35.93
N THR A 897 -45.85 17.89 35.73
CA THR A 897 -46.54 16.64 35.42
C THR A 897 -46.03 16.08 34.10
N ASP A 898 -46.06 14.75 33.95
CA ASP A 898 -45.55 14.10 32.75
C ASP A 898 -46.20 14.65 31.46
N ALA A 899 -47.49 15.01 31.52
CA ALA A 899 -48.21 15.60 30.41
C ALA A 899 -47.70 17.00 30.03
N ASN A 900 -47.42 17.86 31.03
CA ASN A 900 -46.95 19.22 30.78
C ASN A 900 -45.51 19.25 30.31
N LEU A 901 -44.64 18.41 30.89
CA LEU A 901 -43.26 18.26 30.42
C LEU A 901 -43.25 17.73 28.98
N GLN A 902 -44.08 16.74 28.66
CA GLN A 902 -44.14 16.21 27.30
C GLN A 902 -44.67 17.25 26.32
N ALA A 903 -45.64 18.09 26.70
CA ALA A 903 -46.13 19.18 25.87
C ALA A 903 -45.05 20.21 25.54
N VAL A 904 -44.20 20.57 26.51
CA VAL A 904 -43.06 21.47 26.30
C VAL A 904 -42.04 20.83 25.34
N LEU A 905 -41.68 19.57 25.55
CA LEU A 905 -40.72 18.86 24.70
C LEU A 905 -41.24 18.71 23.25
N THR A 906 -42.51 18.32 23.08
CA THR A 906 -43.15 18.24 21.76
C THR A 906 -43.23 19.61 21.08
N GLY A 907 -43.56 20.66 21.83
CA GLY A 907 -43.58 22.03 21.30
C GLY A 907 -42.20 22.54 20.89
N SER A 908 -41.16 22.16 21.63
CA SER A 908 -39.76 22.47 21.29
C SER A 908 -39.34 21.84 19.96
N ARG A 909 -39.72 20.57 19.71
CA ARG A 909 -39.57 19.94 18.39
C ARG A 909 -40.28 20.75 17.30
N THR A 910 -41.55 21.10 17.52
CA THR A 910 -42.32 21.85 16.51
C THR A 910 -41.65 23.16 16.15
N ALA A 911 -41.01 23.84 17.10
CA ALA A 911 -40.27 25.06 16.83
C ALA A 911 -39.01 24.80 15.99
N VAL A 912 -38.26 23.74 16.26
CA VAL A 912 -37.12 23.32 15.43
C VAL A 912 -37.58 22.99 14.00
N ASP A 913 -38.70 22.28 13.84
CA ASP A 913 -39.28 21.94 12.53
C ASP A 913 -39.75 23.18 11.73
N THR A 914 -39.77 24.40 12.32
CA THR A 914 -40.03 25.66 11.58
C THR A 914 -38.79 26.34 11.02
N ILE A 915 -37.60 25.86 11.39
CA ILE A 915 -36.35 26.34 10.82
C ILE A 915 -36.30 25.88 9.36
N GLU A 916 -36.08 26.82 8.45
CA GLU A 916 -35.96 26.51 7.03
C GLU A 916 -34.83 25.49 6.79
N GLY A 917 -35.12 24.42 6.06
CA GLY A 917 -34.19 23.31 5.82
C GLY A 917 -34.22 22.19 6.89
N ILE A 918 -35.08 22.30 7.91
CA ILE A 918 -35.29 21.25 8.93
C ILE A 918 -36.74 20.74 8.86
N GLY A 919 -36.92 19.44 9.07
CA GLY A 919 -38.20 18.75 9.15
C GLY A 919 -38.39 17.73 8.02
N THR A 920 -39.61 17.20 7.90
CA THR A 920 -39.94 16.12 6.96
C THR A 920 -40.19 16.60 5.52
N GLY A 921 -40.00 17.89 5.24
CA GLY A 921 -40.20 18.49 3.92
C GLY A 921 -38.97 18.45 3.01
N GLY A 922 -37.85 17.91 3.50
CA GLY A 922 -36.55 17.99 2.83
C GLY A 922 -35.74 19.23 3.20
N GLY A 923 -34.49 19.25 2.77
CA GLY A 923 -33.62 20.43 2.82
C GLY A 923 -34.05 21.52 1.84
N VAL A 924 -33.31 22.62 1.79
CA VAL A 924 -33.53 23.69 0.81
C VAL A 924 -32.32 23.77 -0.10
N LEU A 925 -32.47 23.53 -1.40
CA LEU A 925 -31.35 23.64 -2.33
C LEU A 925 -30.93 25.10 -2.51
N ALA A 926 -29.62 25.32 -2.55
CA ALA A 926 -29.04 26.58 -2.99
C ALA A 926 -29.32 26.80 -4.49
N THR A 927 -29.39 28.06 -4.90
CA THR A 927 -29.59 28.41 -6.32
C THR A 927 -28.44 29.24 -6.85
N ASP A 928 -27.91 28.91 -8.02
CA ASP A 928 -27.07 29.81 -8.82
C ASP A 928 -27.86 30.33 -10.02
N ASN A 929 -27.91 31.66 -10.18
CA ASN A 929 -28.68 32.34 -11.23
C ASN A 929 -30.14 31.88 -11.37
N GLY A 930 -30.74 31.38 -10.28
CA GLY A 930 -32.12 30.89 -10.22
C GLY A 930 -32.32 29.43 -10.67
N ALA A 931 -31.24 28.67 -10.88
CA ALA A 931 -31.27 27.22 -11.03
C ALA A 931 -30.77 26.55 -9.75
N ASP A 932 -31.42 25.47 -9.33
CA ASP A 932 -31.04 24.72 -8.14
C ASP A 932 -29.69 24.01 -8.34
N LEU A 933 -28.83 24.06 -7.33
CA LEU A 933 -27.55 23.37 -7.27
C LEU A 933 -27.79 21.91 -6.85
N THR A 934 -28.21 21.10 -7.81
CA THR A 934 -28.60 19.69 -7.64
C THR A 934 -27.45 18.70 -7.79
N GLY A 935 -26.26 19.16 -8.17
CA GLY A 935 -25.13 18.29 -8.53
C GLY A 935 -25.18 17.83 -10.00
N LEU A 936 -24.22 17.00 -10.41
CA LEU A 936 -24.11 16.39 -11.74
C LEU A 936 -23.80 14.90 -11.55
N ALA A 937 -24.42 14.04 -12.34
CA ALA A 937 -24.07 12.63 -12.38
C ALA A 937 -22.69 12.42 -13.02
N SER A 938 -22.12 11.25 -12.75
CA SER A 938 -21.01 10.64 -13.46
C SER A 938 -21.22 10.74 -14.98
N THR A 939 -20.15 10.98 -15.73
CA THR A 939 -20.26 11.29 -17.16
C THR A 939 -19.66 10.26 -18.09
N ASN A 940 -18.92 9.33 -17.51
CA ASN A 940 -18.25 8.26 -18.22
C ASN A 940 -18.86 6.94 -17.78
N ASN A 941 -18.88 5.98 -18.71
CA ASN A 941 -19.38 4.64 -18.43
C ASN A 941 -18.35 3.89 -17.59
N ASN A 942 -18.57 3.84 -16.29
CA ASN A 942 -17.64 3.25 -15.34
C ASN A 942 -17.96 1.76 -15.13
N THR A 943 -17.86 0.99 -16.21
CA THR A 943 -18.17 -0.44 -16.17
C THR A 943 -17.00 -1.27 -15.67
N GLY A 944 -17.30 -2.33 -14.91
CA GLY A 944 -16.34 -3.38 -14.60
C GLY A 944 -15.32 -3.09 -13.50
N ASN A 945 -15.51 -2.07 -12.65
CA ASN A 945 -14.72 -1.97 -11.43
C ASN A 945 -15.05 -3.14 -10.49
N ILE A 946 -14.02 -3.70 -9.88
CA ILE A 946 -14.12 -4.80 -8.93
C ILE A 946 -13.55 -4.29 -7.62
N VAL A 947 -14.39 -4.18 -6.59
CA VAL A 947 -14.05 -3.60 -5.30
C VAL A 947 -14.06 -4.67 -4.22
N ASN A 948 -12.90 -4.90 -3.61
CA ASN A 948 -12.77 -5.65 -2.36
C ASN A 948 -12.27 -4.67 -1.28
N ALA A 949 -13.18 -4.15 -0.47
CA ALA A 949 -12.82 -3.24 0.62
C ALA A 949 -12.15 -3.96 1.80
N GLY A 950 -12.12 -5.30 1.80
CA GLY A 950 -11.61 -6.10 2.89
C GLY A 950 -12.37 -5.86 4.20
N ALA A 951 -11.66 -5.68 5.31
CA ALA A 951 -12.24 -5.66 6.64
C ALA A 951 -12.18 -4.26 7.29
N GLY A 952 -13.35 -3.76 7.70
CA GLY A 952 -13.45 -2.73 8.73
C GLY A 952 -14.72 -1.92 8.66
N ARG A 953 -14.68 -0.61 8.45
CA ARG A 953 -15.90 0.21 8.31
C ARG A 953 -15.84 1.08 7.07
N ASP A 954 -16.07 0.44 5.94
CA ASP A 954 -15.74 0.98 4.63
C ASP A 954 -16.94 1.68 3.99
N VAL A 955 -16.65 2.70 3.19
CA VAL A 955 -17.65 3.45 2.41
C VAL A 955 -17.31 3.30 0.93
N ILE A 956 -18.17 2.61 0.20
CA ILE A 956 -18.03 2.34 -1.23
C ILE A 956 -19.07 3.18 -1.95
N VAL A 957 -18.63 4.17 -2.72
CA VAL A 957 -19.48 5.04 -3.54
C VAL A 957 -19.38 4.60 -4.99
N LEU A 958 -20.45 3.99 -5.49
CA LEU A 958 -20.55 3.53 -6.87
C LEU A 958 -20.93 4.68 -7.81
N SER A 959 -20.64 4.49 -9.09
CA SER A 959 -20.88 5.49 -10.14
C SER A 959 -22.36 5.80 -10.29
N THR A 960 -22.68 7.04 -10.69
CA THR A 960 -24.05 7.45 -10.95
C THR A 960 -24.45 7.39 -12.44
N ASP A 961 -23.61 6.82 -13.32
CA ASP A 961 -23.97 6.59 -14.73
C ASP A 961 -24.92 5.40 -14.88
N ALA A 962 -25.87 5.49 -15.83
CA ALA A 962 -26.92 4.50 -15.99
C ALA A 962 -26.47 3.16 -16.61
N ASN A 963 -25.19 3.04 -16.99
CA ASN A 963 -24.64 1.78 -17.54
C ASN A 963 -23.44 1.27 -16.74
N SER A 964 -23.03 1.95 -15.66
CA SER A 964 -21.98 1.45 -14.74
C SER A 964 -22.48 0.19 -14.04
N ASN A 965 -21.60 -0.80 -13.86
CA ASN A 965 -21.98 -2.13 -13.38
C ASN A 965 -20.90 -2.72 -12.48
N GLU A 966 -20.63 -2.02 -11.38
CA GLU A 966 -19.56 -2.37 -10.48
C GLU A 966 -19.83 -3.69 -9.74
N THR A 967 -18.75 -4.40 -9.41
CA THR A 967 -18.80 -5.63 -8.61
C THR A 967 -18.22 -5.36 -7.24
N VAL A 968 -19.01 -5.58 -6.19
CA VAL A 968 -18.55 -5.54 -4.80
C VAL A 968 -18.30 -6.96 -4.32
N VAL A 969 -17.05 -7.26 -4.01
CA VAL A 969 -16.56 -8.58 -3.63
C VAL A 969 -16.51 -8.69 -2.11
N PHE A 970 -17.08 -9.77 -1.58
CA PHE A 970 -17.04 -10.10 -0.16
C PHE A 970 -16.24 -11.37 0.07
N GLU A 971 -15.23 -11.29 0.93
CA GLU A 971 -14.38 -12.42 1.31
C GLU A 971 -14.06 -12.37 2.81
N ASN A 972 -13.78 -13.52 3.41
CA ASN A 972 -13.41 -13.65 4.84
C ASN A 972 -14.42 -12.97 5.80
N ASP A 973 -13.96 -12.25 6.83
CA ASP A 973 -14.79 -11.31 7.57
C ASP A 973 -14.55 -9.92 6.99
N PHE A 974 -15.57 -9.35 6.35
CA PHE A 974 -15.47 -8.05 5.69
C PHE A 974 -15.89 -6.88 6.61
N GLY A 975 -16.13 -7.12 7.90
CA GLY A 975 -16.48 -6.05 8.83
C GLY A 975 -17.82 -5.39 8.51
N ARG A 976 -17.82 -4.09 8.18
CA ARG A 976 -19.00 -3.28 7.88
C ARG A 976 -18.79 -2.46 6.61
N ASN A 977 -19.55 -2.73 5.56
CA ASN A 977 -19.48 -1.97 4.31
C ASN A 977 -20.75 -1.14 4.12
N THR A 978 -20.60 0.14 3.84
CA THR A 978 -21.69 1.01 3.40
C THR A 978 -21.55 1.23 1.90
N ILE A 979 -22.57 0.83 1.13
CA ILE A 979 -22.56 0.89 -0.33
C ILE A 979 -23.56 1.95 -0.78
N VAL A 980 -23.04 2.99 -1.42
CA VAL A 980 -23.79 4.15 -1.89
C VAL A 980 -23.98 4.05 -3.40
N ASN A 981 -25.18 4.42 -3.87
CA ASN A 981 -25.59 4.36 -5.28
C ASN A 981 -25.69 2.94 -5.87
N PHE A 982 -25.90 1.90 -5.06
CA PHE A 982 -26.10 0.55 -5.58
C PHE A 982 -27.37 0.42 -6.46
N ASP A 983 -27.21 -0.09 -7.68
CA ASP A 983 -28.30 -0.51 -8.58
C ASP A 983 -28.61 -2.00 -8.38
N ALA A 984 -29.71 -2.28 -7.67
CA ALA A 984 -30.17 -3.63 -7.37
C ALA A 984 -31.11 -4.24 -8.44
N ASP A 985 -31.39 -3.56 -9.55
CA ASP A 985 -32.19 -4.13 -10.64
C ASP A 985 -31.29 -4.94 -11.60
N GLY A 986 -31.13 -6.23 -11.36
CA GLY A 986 -30.42 -7.19 -12.24
C GLY A 986 -31.02 -7.33 -13.66
N THR A 987 -32.03 -6.53 -14.01
CA THR A 987 -32.51 -6.38 -15.40
C THR A 987 -32.08 -5.08 -16.06
N SER A 988 -31.54 -4.14 -15.28
CA SER A 988 -30.93 -2.88 -15.73
C SER A 988 -29.60 -3.18 -16.46
N ALA A 989 -29.18 -2.25 -17.32
CA ALA A 989 -27.90 -2.34 -18.02
C ALA A 989 -26.73 -1.93 -17.14
N GLY A 990 -27.00 -1.22 -16.04
CA GLY A 990 -26.04 -0.80 -15.03
C GLY A 990 -26.28 -1.50 -13.69
N ALA A 991 -26.74 -2.76 -13.72
CA ALA A 991 -26.94 -3.53 -12.51
C ALA A 991 -25.58 -3.81 -11.86
N ASP A 992 -25.48 -3.49 -10.58
CA ASP A 992 -24.30 -3.81 -9.78
C ASP A 992 -24.37 -5.25 -9.29
N VAL A 993 -23.18 -5.85 -9.10
CA VAL A 993 -23.03 -7.25 -8.72
C VAL A 993 -22.56 -7.35 -7.28
N LEU A 994 -23.22 -8.20 -6.47
CA LEU A 994 -22.66 -8.67 -5.21
C LEU A 994 -21.98 -10.02 -5.43
N ASP A 995 -20.68 -10.09 -5.19
CA ASP A 995 -19.90 -11.31 -5.34
C ASP A 995 -19.65 -11.96 -3.97
N PHE A 996 -20.29 -13.13 -3.78
CA PHE A 996 -20.13 -13.98 -2.59
C PHE A 996 -19.45 -15.32 -2.94
N THR A 997 -18.77 -15.40 -4.09
CA THR A 997 -18.19 -16.65 -4.60
C THR A 997 -17.20 -17.28 -3.61
N ALA A 998 -16.53 -16.48 -2.77
CA ALA A 998 -15.65 -16.96 -1.70
C ALA A 998 -16.36 -17.86 -0.67
N TYR A 999 -17.65 -17.63 -0.41
CA TYR A 999 -18.47 -18.44 0.52
C TYR A 999 -19.27 -19.53 -0.22
N LEU A 1000 -19.66 -19.26 -1.47
CA LEU A 1000 -20.59 -20.08 -2.26
C LEU A 1000 -19.86 -21.12 -3.12
N THR A 1001 -19.18 -22.05 -2.46
CA THR A 1001 -18.27 -23.02 -3.09
C THR A 1001 -18.92 -24.34 -3.52
N ASN A 1002 -20.25 -24.45 -3.50
CA ASN A 1002 -20.90 -25.72 -3.84
C ASN A 1002 -20.77 -26.04 -5.33
N GLU A 1003 -20.61 -27.33 -5.62
CA GLU A 1003 -20.49 -27.83 -6.99
C GLU A 1003 -21.51 -28.94 -7.30
N GLN A 1004 -21.80 -29.10 -8.58
CA GLN A 1004 -22.69 -30.11 -9.13
C GLN A 1004 -22.01 -30.99 -10.18
N PHE A 1005 -22.47 -32.24 -10.31
CA PHE A 1005 -22.12 -33.10 -11.43
C PHE A 1005 -23.00 -32.83 -12.65
N GLN A 1006 -22.36 -32.57 -13.79
CA GLN A 1006 -23.02 -32.35 -15.06
C GLN A 1006 -23.70 -33.64 -15.60
N GLY A 1007 -24.95 -33.51 -16.07
CA GLY A 1007 -25.64 -34.54 -16.86
C GLY A 1007 -25.84 -35.90 -16.17
N GLY A 1008 -25.86 -35.95 -14.82
CA GLY A 1008 -25.99 -37.20 -14.06
C GLY A 1008 -24.73 -38.05 -14.02
N SER A 1009 -23.58 -37.47 -14.37
CA SER A 1009 -22.26 -38.04 -14.15
C SER A 1009 -21.91 -38.05 -12.65
N THR A 1010 -20.81 -38.72 -12.29
CA THR A 1010 -20.18 -38.66 -10.94
C THR A 1010 -18.66 -38.53 -11.06
N SER A 1011 -18.17 -38.18 -12.26
CA SER A 1011 -16.75 -38.08 -12.54
C SER A 1011 -16.21 -36.72 -12.13
N ALA A 1012 -14.94 -36.66 -11.71
CA ALA A 1012 -14.31 -35.42 -11.27
C ALA A 1012 -14.29 -34.36 -12.39
N GLU A 1013 -14.14 -34.81 -13.64
CA GLU A 1013 -14.11 -33.98 -14.84
C GLU A 1013 -15.50 -33.40 -15.24
N SER A 1014 -16.55 -33.80 -14.54
CA SER A 1014 -17.92 -33.32 -14.75
C SER A 1014 -18.42 -32.38 -13.66
N ARG A 1015 -17.55 -32.04 -12.69
CA ARG A 1015 -17.84 -31.07 -11.63
C ARG A 1015 -17.89 -29.67 -12.22
N ASP A 1016 -18.88 -28.89 -11.78
CA ASP A 1016 -19.09 -27.49 -12.17
C ASP A 1016 -19.72 -26.74 -10.99
N ALA A 1017 -19.55 -25.43 -10.90
CA ALA A 1017 -20.14 -24.65 -9.81
C ALA A 1017 -21.67 -24.69 -9.87
N PHE A 1018 -22.34 -24.64 -8.71
CA PHE A 1018 -23.75 -24.26 -8.69
C PHE A 1018 -23.84 -22.78 -9.07
N ALA A 1019 -24.82 -22.43 -9.91
CA ALA A 1019 -25.12 -21.03 -10.17
C ALA A 1019 -25.62 -20.37 -8.87
N THR A 1020 -25.15 -19.16 -8.61
CA THR A 1020 -25.63 -18.37 -7.50
C THR A 1020 -27.07 -17.93 -7.76
N VAL A 1021 -27.96 -18.10 -6.78
CA VAL A 1021 -29.38 -17.75 -6.91
C VAL A 1021 -29.81 -16.88 -5.74
N GLY A 1022 -30.46 -15.76 -6.06
CA GLY A 1022 -31.05 -14.86 -5.09
C GLY A 1022 -32.49 -15.19 -4.72
N SER A 1023 -32.88 -14.90 -3.48
CA SER A 1023 -34.24 -15.08 -2.98
C SER A 1023 -34.57 -14.08 -1.87
N ASN A 1024 -35.86 -13.77 -1.72
CA ASN A 1024 -36.33 -12.83 -0.70
C ASN A 1024 -37.43 -13.47 0.16
N GLY A 1025 -37.29 -13.28 1.47
CA GLY A 1025 -38.14 -13.86 2.50
C GLY A 1025 -37.71 -15.26 2.93
N GLY A 1026 -38.33 -15.73 4.02
CA GLY A 1026 -38.10 -17.07 4.54
C GLY A 1026 -38.60 -18.17 3.61
N GLY A 1027 -37.92 -19.33 3.57
CA GLY A 1027 -38.28 -20.41 2.67
C GLY A 1027 -37.23 -21.50 2.52
N THR A 1028 -37.17 -22.08 1.32
CA THR A 1028 -36.26 -23.18 0.99
C THR A 1028 -34.88 -22.66 0.60
N VAL A 1029 -33.85 -23.13 1.30
CA VAL A 1029 -32.44 -22.84 1.04
C VAL A 1029 -31.85 -23.90 0.11
N THR A 1030 -31.22 -23.48 -0.98
CA THR A 1030 -30.50 -24.38 -1.92
C THR A 1030 -28.99 -24.13 -1.88
N ALA A 1031 -28.22 -24.95 -2.61
CA ALA A 1031 -26.78 -24.70 -2.81
C ALA A 1031 -26.55 -23.36 -3.52
N ASN A 1032 -25.52 -22.62 -3.10
CA ASN A 1032 -25.14 -21.30 -3.60
C ASN A 1032 -26.28 -20.27 -3.60
N ASN A 1033 -27.07 -20.22 -2.51
CA ASN A 1033 -28.23 -19.34 -2.41
C ASN A 1033 -27.93 -18.10 -1.57
N VAL A 1034 -28.29 -16.90 -2.05
CA VAL A 1034 -28.28 -15.65 -1.29
C VAL A 1034 -29.72 -15.27 -0.94
N ILE A 1035 -29.99 -15.03 0.35
CA ILE A 1035 -31.34 -14.82 0.88
C ILE A 1035 -31.41 -13.49 1.63
N THR A 1036 -32.36 -12.62 1.30
CA THR A 1036 -32.68 -11.45 2.12
C THR A 1036 -33.89 -11.70 3.03
N LEU A 1037 -33.79 -11.36 4.32
CA LEU A 1037 -34.88 -11.37 5.29
C LEU A 1037 -35.18 -9.94 5.75
N ASN A 1038 -36.12 -9.30 5.04
CA ASN A 1038 -36.47 -7.87 5.21
C ASN A 1038 -37.53 -7.61 6.29
N ASP A 1039 -37.95 -8.63 7.03
CA ASP A 1039 -39.07 -8.56 7.99
C ASP A 1039 -38.68 -9.06 9.40
N PHE A 1040 -37.41 -8.87 9.78
CA PHE A 1040 -36.99 -9.12 11.15
C PHE A 1040 -37.80 -8.26 12.13
N VAL A 1041 -38.26 -8.85 13.23
CA VAL A 1041 -38.96 -8.16 14.31
C VAL A 1041 -38.34 -8.53 15.64
N ALA A 1042 -37.94 -7.52 16.41
CA ALA A 1042 -37.37 -7.73 17.74
C ALA A 1042 -38.35 -8.42 18.71
N GLY A 1043 -37.81 -9.19 19.65
CA GLY A 1043 -38.59 -9.84 20.69
C GLY A 1043 -39.32 -8.85 21.61
N THR A 1044 -40.41 -9.29 22.24
CA THR A 1044 -41.20 -8.46 23.16
C THR A 1044 -41.28 -9.05 24.57
N GLY A 1045 -41.64 -8.23 25.56
CA GLY A 1045 -41.82 -8.68 26.94
C GLY A 1045 -40.53 -9.23 27.56
N ASN A 1046 -40.54 -10.50 28.00
CA ASN A 1046 -39.35 -11.13 28.58
C ASN A 1046 -38.22 -11.38 27.56
N ASN A 1047 -38.52 -11.28 26.26
CA ASN A 1047 -37.57 -11.48 25.17
C ASN A 1047 -37.14 -10.15 24.54
N SER A 1048 -37.37 -9.00 25.20
CA SER A 1048 -37.02 -7.68 24.65
C SER A 1048 -35.52 -7.46 24.39
N GLY A 1049 -34.67 -8.37 24.87
CA GLY A 1049 -33.24 -8.38 24.55
C GLY A 1049 -32.90 -9.05 23.21
N GLN A 1050 -33.86 -9.73 22.56
CA GLN A 1050 -33.68 -10.34 21.23
C GLN A 1050 -33.84 -9.30 20.14
N THR A 1051 -32.83 -8.45 19.98
CA THR A 1051 -32.78 -7.37 18.97
C THR A 1051 -31.85 -7.76 17.83
N TRP A 1052 -31.95 -7.06 16.70
CA TRP A 1052 -31.01 -7.22 15.59
C TRP A 1052 -29.57 -6.99 16.04
N GLY A 1053 -29.32 -5.93 16.83
CA GLY A 1053 -27.99 -5.63 17.39
C GLY A 1053 -27.40 -6.79 18.20
N ASN A 1054 -28.22 -7.52 18.97
CA ASN A 1054 -27.80 -8.65 19.79
C ASN A 1054 -27.82 -10.01 19.04
N LEU A 1055 -28.24 -10.05 17.76
CA LEU A 1055 -28.28 -11.28 16.98
C LEU A 1055 -26.86 -11.79 16.72
N THR A 1056 -26.57 -13.01 17.15
CA THR A 1056 -25.29 -13.71 16.96
C THR A 1056 -25.50 -14.93 16.07
N ALA A 1057 -24.42 -15.45 15.49
CA ALA A 1057 -24.47 -16.68 14.68
C ALA A 1057 -25.01 -17.88 15.48
N GLU A 1058 -24.65 -18.00 16.77
CA GLU A 1058 -25.17 -19.05 17.67
C GLU A 1058 -26.69 -18.95 17.87
N ASN A 1059 -27.21 -17.74 18.09
CA ASN A 1059 -28.64 -17.52 18.27
C ASN A 1059 -29.41 -17.70 16.96
N LEU A 1060 -28.84 -17.29 15.82
CA LEU A 1060 -29.41 -17.54 14.50
C LEU A 1060 -29.51 -19.05 14.24
N LEU A 1061 -28.41 -19.78 14.40
CA LEU A 1061 -28.35 -21.24 14.20
C LEU A 1061 -29.37 -21.96 15.10
N THR A 1062 -29.47 -21.56 16.37
CA THR A 1062 -30.45 -22.13 17.32
C THR A 1062 -31.90 -21.84 16.90
N ALA A 1063 -32.17 -20.66 16.35
CA ALA A 1063 -33.51 -20.25 15.94
C ALA A 1063 -33.97 -20.98 14.66
N ILE A 1064 -33.09 -21.22 13.69
CA ILE A 1064 -33.44 -21.86 12.41
C ILE A 1064 -33.35 -23.39 12.43
N GLN A 1065 -32.79 -23.99 13.49
CA GLN A 1065 -32.70 -25.45 13.61
C GLN A 1065 -34.05 -26.11 13.88
N ASN A 1066 -34.42 -27.08 13.05
CA ASN A 1066 -35.52 -27.99 13.33
C ASN A 1066 -35.18 -28.94 14.50
N GLY A 1067 -35.84 -28.83 15.67
CA GLY A 1067 -35.63 -29.73 16.82
C GLY A 1067 -36.23 -29.28 18.16
N GLY A 1068 -36.26 -30.19 19.15
CA GLY A 1068 -36.82 -29.94 20.50
C GLY A 1068 -36.06 -28.93 21.38
N ASN A 1069 -34.96 -28.38 20.87
CA ASN A 1069 -34.14 -27.33 21.48
C ASN A 1069 -34.22 -25.99 20.74
N SER A 1070 -35.04 -25.85 19.69
CA SER A 1070 -35.25 -24.57 18.99
C SER A 1070 -35.80 -23.53 19.96
N ALA A 1071 -35.03 -22.45 20.15
CA ALA A 1071 -35.46 -21.27 20.87
C ALA A 1071 -35.56 -20.12 19.87
N ASP A 1072 -36.77 -19.63 19.65
CA ASP A 1072 -37.01 -18.51 18.73
C ASP A 1072 -36.17 -17.28 19.12
N TYR A 1073 -35.73 -16.52 18.12
CA TYR A 1073 -35.02 -15.26 18.31
C TYR A 1073 -35.74 -14.13 17.56
N GLY A 1074 -36.48 -13.29 18.29
CA GLY A 1074 -37.32 -12.28 17.67
C GLY A 1074 -38.42 -12.93 16.82
N SER A 1075 -38.45 -12.61 15.52
CA SER A 1075 -39.32 -13.26 14.53
C SER A 1075 -38.72 -14.51 13.88
N LEU A 1076 -37.45 -14.81 14.13
CA LEU A 1076 -36.76 -15.98 13.58
C LEU A 1076 -37.17 -17.24 14.35
N GLN A 1077 -37.60 -18.26 13.61
CA GLN A 1077 -38.09 -19.54 14.12
C GLN A 1077 -37.62 -20.68 13.21
N SER A 1078 -37.85 -21.94 13.62
CA SER A 1078 -37.36 -23.11 12.87
C SER A 1078 -38.01 -23.29 11.49
N THR A 1079 -39.05 -22.51 11.17
CA THR A 1079 -39.70 -22.48 9.85
C THR A 1079 -39.29 -21.26 9.02
N THR A 1080 -38.39 -20.41 9.52
CA THR A 1080 -37.94 -19.23 8.78
C THR A 1080 -37.09 -19.65 7.58
N LEU A 1081 -36.19 -20.63 7.75
CA LEU A 1081 -35.36 -21.20 6.69
C LEU A 1081 -35.40 -22.73 6.80
N ASP A 1082 -35.41 -23.43 5.67
CA ASP A 1082 -35.50 -24.90 5.58
C ASP A 1082 -34.63 -25.38 4.41
N VAL A 1083 -33.71 -26.32 4.61
CA VAL A 1083 -32.78 -26.77 3.56
C VAL A 1083 -33.51 -27.69 2.58
N SER A 1084 -33.32 -27.44 1.28
CA SER A 1084 -33.92 -28.28 0.23
C SER A 1084 -33.48 -29.74 0.33
N ALA A 1085 -34.45 -30.65 0.43
CA ALA A 1085 -34.17 -32.08 0.45
C ALA A 1085 -33.69 -32.58 -0.92
N ASP A 1086 -32.62 -33.38 -0.91
CA ASP A 1086 -32.07 -34.10 -2.08
C ASP A 1086 -31.69 -33.17 -3.25
N ILE A 1087 -30.76 -32.23 -3.00
CA ILE A 1087 -30.22 -31.36 -4.06
C ILE A 1087 -29.56 -32.22 -5.13
N THR A 1088 -30.15 -32.19 -6.33
CA THR A 1088 -29.77 -33.09 -7.41
C THR A 1088 -28.37 -32.75 -7.92
N GLY A 1089 -27.51 -33.76 -7.99
CA GLY A 1089 -26.17 -33.62 -8.56
C GLY A 1089 -25.14 -32.97 -7.63
N LEU A 1090 -25.50 -32.63 -6.38
CA LEU A 1090 -24.57 -32.05 -5.41
C LEU A 1090 -23.32 -32.91 -5.22
N VAL A 1091 -22.17 -32.28 -5.34
CA VAL A 1091 -20.87 -32.87 -4.99
C VAL A 1091 -20.69 -32.74 -3.48
N GLY A 1092 -20.52 -33.88 -2.80
CA GLY A 1092 -20.46 -33.90 -1.34
C GLY A 1092 -21.84 -33.90 -0.70
N ASN A 1093 -21.88 -33.53 0.59
CA ASN A 1093 -23.09 -33.66 1.42
C ASN A 1093 -23.52 -32.35 2.09
N SER A 1094 -22.79 -31.26 1.87
CA SER A 1094 -23.03 -29.96 2.49
C SER A 1094 -23.44 -28.94 1.45
N ILE A 1095 -24.21 -27.96 1.87
CA ILE A 1095 -24.57 -26.79 1.07
C ILE A 1095 -24.11 -25.53 1.80
N ASN A 1096 -23.76 -24.50 1.05
CA ASN A 1096 -23.40 -23.18 1.51
C ASN A 1096 -24.42 -22.19 0.97
N ALA A 1097 -24.79 -21.24 1.82
CA ALA A 1097 -25.72 -20.17 1.48
C ALA A 1097 -25.38 -18.93 2.29
N ILE A 1098 -25.77 -17.77 1.76
CA ILE A 1098 -25.69 -16.49 2.45
C ILE A 1098 -27.10 -16.07 2.88
N VAL A 1099 -27.26 -15.63 4.13
CA VAL A 1099 -28.48 -14.96 4.59
C VAL A 1099 -28.16 -13.56 5.10
N MET A 1100 -28.87 -12.58 4.55
CA MET A 1100 -28.81 -11.17 4.90
C MET A 1100 -30.06 -10.82 5.71
N ILE A 1101 -29.89 -10.49 6.99
CA ILE A 1101 -31.00 -10.20 7.91
C ILE A 1101 -31.06 -8.70 8.16
N GLU A 1102 -32.15 -8.06 7.74
CA GLU A 1102 -32.31 -6.59 7.80
C GLU A 1102 -32.53 -6.09 9.23
N ASN A 1103 -32.00 -4.92 9.55
CA ASN A 1103 -32.24 -4.22 10.79
C ASN A 1103 -33.63 -3.60 10.80
N ASN A 1104 -34.46 -4.05 11.73
CA ASN A 1104 -35.83 -3.58 11.90
C ASN A 1104 -35.96 -2.10 12.33
N ASN A 1105 -34.85 -1.42 12.63
CA ASN A 1105 -34.79 0.00 12.96
C ASN A 1105 -33.97 0.82 11.96
N ASN A 1106 -33.38 0.21 10.93
CA ASN A 1106 -32.62 0.90 9.90
C ASN A 1106 -32.72 0.08 8.59
N ALA A 1107 -33.63 0.48 7.70
CA ALA A 1107 -33.85 -0.22 6.45
C ALA A 1107 -32.58 -0.19 5.58
N GLY A 1108 -32.27 -1.30 4.93
CA GLY A 1108 -31.06 -1.46 4.11
C GLY A 1108 -29.80 -1.88 4.86
N GLU A 1109 -29.82 -1.92 6.20
CA GLU A 1109 -28.71 -2.43 7.00
C GLU A 1109 -28.90 -3.92 7.32
N TYR A 1110 -27.96 -4.76 6.88
CA TYR A 1110 -28.04 -6.22 6.97
C TYR A 1110 -26.87 -6.80 7.77
N LYS A 1111 -27.16 -7.77 8.65
CA LYS A 1111 -26.15 -8.72 9.12
C LYS A 1111 -26.10 -9.87 8.12
N VAL A 1112 -24.90 -10.18 7.64
CA VAL A 1112 -24.68 -11.20 6.61
C VAL A 1112 -24.07 -12.43 7.26
N PHE A 1113 -24.73 -13.57 7.12
CA PHE A 1113 -24.28 -14.83 7.66
C PHE A 1113 -24.02 -15.86 6.57
N GLU A 1114 -22.90 -16.56 6.65
CA GLU A 1114 -22.70 -17.82 5.95
C GLU A 1114 -23.41 -18.94 6.71
N LEU A 1115 -24.18 -19.76 5.99
CA LEU A 1115 -24.87 -20.93 6.51
C LEU A 1115 -24.33 -22.20 5.86
N THR A 1116 -24.06 -23.22 6.68
CA THR A 1116 -23.74 -24.57 6.21
C THR A 1116 -24.88 -25.52 6.51
N GLY A 1117 -25.52 -26.06 5.47
CA GLY A 1117 -26.64 -27.01 5.57
C GLY A 1117 -26.29 -28.42 5.10
N SER A 1118 -27.13 -29.40 5.41
CA SER A 1118 -27.01 -30.79 4.93
C SER A 1118 -27.81 -31.02 3.64
N GLY A 1119 -27.14 -31.33 2.53
CA GLY A 1119 -27.75 -31.52 1.21
C GLY A 1119 -28.27 -32.94 0.88
N VAL A 1120 -28.09 -33.91 1.78
CA VAL A 1120 -28.49 -35.33 1.58
C VAL A 1120 -29.41 -35.85 2.71
N ASN A 1121 -30.73 -35.88 2.43
CA ASN A 1121 -31.85 -36.54 3.17
C ASN A 1121 -32.11 -36.10 4.64
N ASP A 1122 -33.32 -35.92 5.19
CA ASP A 1122 -34.76 -36.04 4.84
C ASP A 1122 -35.43 -34.78 5.42
N ALA A 1123 -36.54 -34.29 4.86
CA ALA A 1123 -37.23 -33.04 5.22
C ALA A 1123 -37.84 -32.99 6.65
N ASN A 1124 -37.26 -33.75 7.59
CA ASN A 1124 -37.63 -33.90 9.00
C ASN A 1124 -36.47 -34.39 9.91
N THR A 1125 -35.21 -34.38 9.47
CA THR A 1125 -34.08 -34.65 10.37
C THR A 1125 -33.85 -33.45 11.28
N ALA A 1126 -33.79 -33.67 12.59
CA ALA A 1126 -33.39 -32.61 13.51
C ALA A 1126 -31.97 -32.14 13.15
N ASN A 1127 -31.77 -30.82 13.01
CA ASN A 1127 -30.50 -30.15 12.66
C ASN A 1127 -30.11 -30.16 11.16
N GLU A 1128 -30.93 -29.59 10.29
CA GLU A 1128 -30.60 -29.41 8.86
C GLU A 1128 -29.47 -28.39 8.61
N PHE A 1129 -29.37 -27.36 9.46
CA PHE A 1129 -28.25 -26.43 9.50
C PHE A 1129 -27.21 -26.92 10.51
N THR A 1130 -25.98 -27.04 10.02
CA THR A 1130 -24.82 -27.55 10.75
C THR A 1130 -23.87 -26.45 11.22
N GLY A 1131 -23.92 -25.29 10.59
CA GLY A 1131 -23.09 -24.12 10.93
C GLY A 1131 -23.76 -22.82 10.52
N ALA A 1132 -23.42 -21.75 11.25
CA ALA A 1132 -23.68 -20.37 10.88
C ALA A 1132 -22.49 -19.53 11.35
N GLU A 1133 -22.07 -18.57 10.53
CA GLU A 1133 -20.97 -17.66 10.80
C GLU A 1133 -21.38 -16.24 10.38
N LEU A 1134 -21.07 -15.23 11.21
CA LEU A 1134 -21.30 -13.83 10.84
C LEU A 1134 -20.07 -13.39 10.04
N VAL A 1135 -20.26 -13.07 8.77
CA VAL A 1135 -19.16 -12.67 7.86
C VAL A 1135 -19.08 -11.16 7.66
N GLY A 1136 -20.09 -10.41 8.10
CA GLY A 1136 -20.04 -8.95 8.13
C GLY A 1136 -21.41 -8.27 8.21
N ILE A 1137 -21.39 -6.95 8.04
CA ILE A 1137 -22.57 -6.08 7.98
C ILE A 1137 -22.50 -5.27 6.69
N VAL A 1138 -23.60 -5.17 5.96
CA VAL A 1138 -23.68 -4.29 4.77
C VAL A 1138 -24.85 -3.32 4.91
N ASP A 1139 -24.65 -2.06 4.56
CA ASP A 1139 -25.69 -1.03 4.57
C ASP A 1139 -25.83 -0.40 3.19
N PHE A 1140 -26.97 -0.63 2.55
CA PHE A 1140 -27.33 -0.04 1.25
C PHE A 1140 -28.16 1.24 1.39
N GLY A 1141 -28.50 1.66 2.61
CA GLY A 1141 -29.38 2.80 2.89
C GLY A 1141 -30.87 2.54 2.63
N ASN A 1142 -31.26 1.47 1.93
CA ASN A 1142 -32.64 1.04 1.78
C ASN A 1142 -32.74 -0.47 1.53
N THR A 1143 -33.93 -1.04 1.74
CA THR A 1143 -34.20 -2.47 1.62
C THR A 1143 -33.85 -3.02 0.23
N VAL A 1144 -33.11 -4.13 0.20
CA VAL A 1144 -32.71 -4.86 -1.01
C VAL A 1144 -33.49 -6.19 -1.15
N ASP A 1145 -33.80 -6.57 -2.38
CA ASP A 1145 -34.39 -7.86 -2.74
C ASP A 1145 -33.36 -8.70 -3.49
N ALA A 1146 -32.74 -9.70 -2.84
CA ALA A 1146 -31.72 -10.51 -3.48
C ALA A 1146 -32.24 -11.27 -4.72
N SER A 1147 -33.54 -11.49 -4.89
CA SER A 1147 -34.09 -12.11 -6.11
C SER A 1147 -34.09 -11.19 -7.34
N ALA A 1148 -33.86 -9.89 -7.13
CA ALA A 1148 -33.72 -8.89 -8.17
C ALA A 1148 -32.26 -8.51 -8.44
N VAL A 1149 -31.33 -8.76 -7.50
CA VAL A 1149 -29.90 -8.38 -7.59
C VAL A 1149 -29.12 -9.35 -8.48
N ASP A 1150 -28.11 -8.83 -9.19
CA ASP A 1150 -27.12 -9.66 -9.87
C ASP A 1150 -26.09 -10.19 -8.85
N LEU A 1151 -25.86 -11.50 -8.88
CA LEU A 1151 -25.02 -12.21 -7.93
C LEU A 1151 -23.97 -13.04 -8.66
N ALA A 1152 -22.72 -12.98 -8.21
CA ALA A 1152 -21.67 -13.89 -8.63
C ALA A 1152 -21.59 -15.11 -7.70
#